data_AF-A0AB73LKL0-F1
#
_entry.id   AF-A0AB73LKL0-F1
#
_cell.length_a   1.000
_cell.length_b   1.000
_cell.length_c   1.000
_cell.angle_alpha   90.00
_cell.angle_beta   90.00
_cell.angle_gamma   90.00
#
_symmetry.space_group_name_H-M   'P 1'
#
loop_
_entity.id
_entity.type
_entity.pdbx_description
1 polymer ?
#
loop_
_entity_poly.entity_id
_entity_poly.type
_entity_poly.pdbx_seq_one_letter_code
_entity_poly.pdbx_strand_id
1 'polypeptide(L)'
;MGYIVDESAVYGHGERSGFPEGFGSAYGTSCKGQPTDATIFQEYSGGTGEDSNVQLSSVAGSILSQFPLGIQYPKLSSMKNTVNQFGPLSGELVFAEMPDVPLPDFASYKLKIDSKSVMKGYLYDTPDQTSTSKKGFSYKSYGMIKRLEGETISNFNQWNIHKIEIGGADDTDAILYLGANVSYPQNLQTANIQPDQVLYVRDTDDSDNEGKFRVLEVIDSLTVRIHNPSVVLQNIILGTVEILPKEWGDPLTLVSELANQVFKSYGQRVPILYSSNLIQTTYGITTLGELYLEGMSLFKFIELVVDMLGGLWYCGVNADGLYFLEKKKEEPIEKFAVGWDFNDLDVKIDRDWVWNYIEIFAKSEEGSGTTKLYSELNESSEKKWGRKTKNIEVPASFTKEIAVVLCKNLLELHKEPRVLITIKNAPYRYYEFGDYNIAFPQKSYYETIDDLDSLSSWSSSDSSKLHTELTNDTLISGSKCHKLIFSGADHVVYKKIFNERKNGLTDIHFYLYASVKDNFILNPDGMVLFYIIDGEGQTHEKSFPIEQEAIWIPCPWNIASLKIKRIVEIGFIFKNVPDCVLYFDQLRVRSNTSVTHTVPLVEVEYGNAPTKKNCKLTFGGKQTLEQYLSGYLSQIETLRYIARNR
;
A
#
# COMPACT_ATOMS: atom_id res chain seq x y z
N MET A 1 27.33 -11.96 35.43
CA MET A 1 28.39 -11.13 36.03
C MET A 1 28.88 -10.18 34.96
N GLY A 2 28.55 -8.90 35.08
CA GLY A 2 28.98 -7.87 34.14
C GLY A 2 30.31 -7.26 34.57
N TYR A 3 31.06 -6.76 33.58
CA TYR A 3 32.04 -5.71 33.78
C TYR A 3 31.82 -4.64 32.71
N ILE A 4 31.55 -3.43 33.17
CA ILE A 4 31.69 -2.17 32.44
C ILE A 4 33.15 -1.74 32.60
N VAL A 5 33.77 -1.27 31.53
CA VAL A 5 34.93 -0.37 31.61
C VAL A 5 34.61 0.81 30.69
N ASP A 6 34.41 1.97 31.30
CA ASP A 6 34.26 3.26 30.62
C ASP A 6 35.49 4.13 30.94
N GLU A 7 35.67 5.13 30.06
CA GLU A 7 36.41 6.38 30.18
C GLU A 7 37.84 6.50 29.62
N SER A 8 37.87 7.04 28.40
CA SER A 8 38.62 8.24 27.99
C SER A 8 40.17 8.23 27.96
N ALA A 9 40.72 8.38 26.75
CA ALA A 9 41.95 9.13 26.52
C ALA A 9 41.82 9.94 25.22
N VAL A 10 41.71 11.26 25.38
CA VAL A 10 41.77 12.27 24.32
C VAL A 10 43.25 12.54 23.99
N TYR A 11 43.61 12.56 22.70
CA TYR A 11 44.72 13.37 22.19
C TYR A 11 44.35 13.96 20.82
N GLY A 12 44.34 15.29 20.72
CA GLY A 12 44.18 16.03 19.47
C GLY A 12 45.52 16.56 18.92
N HIS A 13 45.59 16.80 17.60
CA HIS A 13 45.96 18.08 16.97
C HIS A 13 46.25 17.94 15.44
N GLY A 14 45.67 18.85 14.65
CA GLY A 14 46.44 19.72 13.72
C GLY A 14 46.58 19.38 12.22
N GLU A 15 45.93 20.22 11.40
CA GLU A 15 46.40 20.84 10.12
C GLU A 15 46.10 20.24 8.70
N ARG A 16 45.19 20.96 7.99
CA ARG A 16 45.24 21.61 6.64
C ARG A 16 45.56 20.85 5.32
N SER A 17 44.55 20.88 4.43
CA SER A 17 44.50 21.19 2.97
C SER A 17 45.69 20.93 2.01
N GLY A 18 45.43 20.18 0.93
CA GLY A 18 46.15 20.27 -0.36
C GLY A 18 45.97 19.06 -1.30
N PHE A 19 45.47 19.28 -2.52
CA PHE A 19 45.58 18.39 -3.71
C PHE A 19 46.62 18.99 -4.69
N PRO A 20 47.04 18.35 -5.82
CA PRO A 20 47.29 16.93 -6.16
C PRO A 20 48.62 16.68 -6.95
N GLU A 21 48.94 15.40 -7.27
CA GLU A 21 49.66 14.82 -8.46
C GLU A 21 50.70 13.72 -8.14
N GLY A 22 50.64 12.60 -8.89
CA GLY A 22 51.86 11.88 -9.36
C GLY A 22 52.15 10.44 -8.90
N PHE A 23 51.66 9.46 -9.67
CA PHE A 23 52.21 8.12 -10.03
C PHE A 23 53.01 7.23 -9.04
N GLY A 24 52.58 5.97 -8.92
CA GLY A 24 53.43 4.83 -8.58
C GLY A 24 52.68 3.53 -8.25
N SER A 25 52.44 2.67 -9.25
CA SER A 25 51.87 1.33 -9.09
C SER A 25 52.92 0.30 -8.63
N ALA A 26 52.60 -0.53 -7.63
CA ALA A 26 53.13 -1.89 -7.49
C ALA A 26 52.22 -2.74 -6.59
N TYR A 27 52.02 -3.99 -6.99
CA TYR A 27 51.15 -5.00 -6.39
C TYR A 27 51.45 -5.27 -4.91
N GLY A 28 50.39 -5.33 -4.10
CA GLY A 28 50.40 -5.74 -2.70
C GLY A 28 49.18 -5.18 -1.99
N THR A 29 48.17 -6.02 -1.73
CA THR A 29 46.96 -5.68 -0.98
C THR A 29 47.32 -5.24 0.44
N SER A 30 47.42 -3.93 0.64
CA SER A 30 47.43 -3.32 1.97
C SER A 30 46.26 -2.34 2.07
N CYS A 31 45.38 -2.60 3.03
CA CYS A 31 44.35 -1.68 3.44
C CYS A 31 45.02 -0.53 4.20
N LYS A 32 44.95 0.69 3.65
CA LYS A 32 45.15 1.93 4.41
C LYS A 32 43.92 2.80 4.20
N GLY A 33 43.12 2.95 5.26
CA GLY A 33 41.86 3.68 5.24
C GLY A 33 42.01 5.18 5.48
N GLN A 34 40.90 5.90 5.31
CA GLN A 34 40.53 7.04 6.14
C GLN A 34 39.21 6.71 6.86
N PRO A 35 39.05 7.12 8.13
CA PRO A 35 38.00 6.63 9.02
C PRO A 35 36.70 7.44 8.90
N THR A 36 35.56 6.77 9.02
CA THR A 36 34.29 7.40 9.39
C THR A 36 33.54 6.49 10.35
N ASP A 37 32.86 7.12 11.31
CA ASP A 37 32.11 6.49 12.40
C ASP A 37 31.08 5.49 11.90
N ALA A 38 31.43 4.22 11.94
CA ALA A 38 30.52 3.11 12.01
C ALA A 38 31.32 1.92 12.56
N THR A 39 30.84 1.31 13.63
CA THR A 39 31.37 0.04 14.12
C THR A 39 31.11 -1.00 13.02
N ILE A 40 32.11 -1.23 12.16
CA ILE A 40 32.06 -2.24 11.10
C ILE A 40 32.24 -3.60 11.79
N PHE A 41 31.23 -4.46 11.73
CA PHE A 41 31.49 -5.89 11.82
C PHE A 41 32.40 -6.26 10.66
N GLN A 42 33.65 -6.58 10.97
CA GLN A 42 34.64 -7.02 10.01
C GLN A 42 34.21 -8.41 9.51
N GLU A 43 33.77 -8.51 8.25
CA GLU A 43 33.56 -9.81 7.59
C GLU A 43 34.92 -10.49 7.41
N TYR A 44 35.22 -11.46 8.28
CA TYR A 44 36.32 -12.40 8.05
C TYR A 44 35.81 -13.52 7.14
N SER A 45 36.22 -13.50 5.87
CA SER A 45 36.09 -14.67 4.99
C SER A 45 37.38 -15.50 5.08
N GLY A 46 37.42 -16.42 6.03
CA GLY A 46 38.48 -17.44 6.08
C GLY A 46 38.39 -18.33 4.84
N GLY A 47 39.48 -18.42 4.07
CA GLY A 47 39.59 -19.33 2.94
C GLY A 47 39.45 -20.80 3.36
N THR A 48 39.20 -21.67 2.38
CA THR A 48 39.11 -23.11 2.61
C THR A 48 40.45 -23.68 3.08
N GLY A 49 40.59 -23.94 4.39
CA GLY A 49 41.50 -24.99 4.87
C GLY A 49 42.55 -24.65 5.94
N GLU A 50 42.58 -23.47 6.56
CA GLU A 50 43.56 -23.21 7.63
C GLU A 50 42.92 -22.63 8.90
N ASP A 51 43.22 -23.27 10.04
CA ASP A 51 42.86 -22.93 11.43
C ASP A 51 43.40 -21.55 11.83
N SER A 52 42.79 -20.53 11.26
CA SER A 52 42.99 -19.15 11.66
C SER A 52 42.39 -19.01 13.06
N ASN A 53 43.21 -18.74 14.08
CA ASN A 53 42.77 -18.53 15.46
C ASN A 53 43.36 -17.21 15.99
N VAL A 54 42.56 -16.40 16.69
CA VAL A 54 43.07 -15.29 17.51
C VAL A 54 43.40 -15.85 18.89
N GLN A 55 44.68 -15.89 19.24
CA GLN A 55 45.12 -16.21 20.60
C GLN A 55 45.39 -14.93 21.36
N LEU A 56 44.70 -14.76 22.50
CA LEU A 56 45.02 -13.73 23.48
C LEU A 56 45.92 -14.38 24.53
N SER A 57 47.14 -13.86 24.67
CA SER A 57 48.09 -14.30 25.69
C SER A 57 48.36 -13.19 26.70
N SER A 58 48.61 -13.59 27.95
CA SER A 58 49.07 -12.68 28.98
C SER A 58 50.45 -12.11 28.63
N VAL A 59 50.85 -11.01 29.28
CA VAL A 59 52.21 -10.45 29.17
C VAL A 59 53.30 -11.47 29.57
N ALA A 60 52.93 -12.52 30.31
CA ALA A 60 53.79 -13.63 30.70
C ALA A 60 53.76 -14.82 29.71
N GLY A 61 53.10 -14.70 28.56
CA GLY A 61 53.05 -15.71 27.50
C GLY A 61 52.04 -16.84 27.72
N SER A 62 51.18 -16.75 28.75
CA SER A 62 50.12 -17.75 28.99
C SER A 62 48.93 -17.48 28.06
N ILE A 63 48.46 -18.49 27.32
CA ILE A 63 47.25 -18.35 26.49
C ILE A 63 46.04 -18.16 27.43
N LEU A 64 45.39 -17.00 27.34
CA LEU A 64 44.22 -16.61 28.12
C LEU A 64 42.92 -17.01 27.42
N SER A 65 42.87 -16.92 26.09
CA SER A 65 41.76 -17.45 25.29
C SER A 65 42.18 -17.63 23.82
N GLN A 66 41.47 -18.52 23.12
CA GLN A 66 41.64 -18.77 21.69
C GLN A 66 40.28 -18.75 21.02
N PHE A 67 40.14 -17.94 19.96
CA PHE A 67 38.92 -17.87 19.16
C PHE A 67 39.20 -18.30 17.71
N PRO A 68 38.51 -19.31 17.18
CA PRO A 68 38.61 -19.67 15.77
C PRO A 68 38.00 -18.59 14.88
N LEU A 69 38.80 -18.11 13.94
CA LEU A 69 38.41 -17.19 12.86
C LEU A 69 37.63 -17.92 11.75
N GLY A 70 37.54 -19.26 11.82
CA GLY A 70 36.85 -20.11 10.84
C GLY A 70 35.78 -21.01 11.46
N ILE A 71 34.87 -20.48 12.28
CA ILE A 71 33.71 -21.27 12.76
C ILE A 71 32.84 -21.62 11.55
N GLN A 72 32.96 -22.85 11.05
CA GLN A 72 32.03 -23.40 10.09
C GLN A 72 30.84 -23.98 10.85
N TYR A 73 29.73 -23.26 10.81
CA TYR A 73 28.48 -23.77 11.35
C TYR A 73 28.03 -25.02 10.57
N PRO A 74 27.36 -25.98 11.23
CA PRO A 74 26.82 -27.16 10.57
C PRO A 74 25.96 -26.79 9.35
N LYS A 75 25.80 -27.74 8.43
CA LYS A 75 24.92 -27.52 7.28
C LYS A 75 23.49 -27.28 7.77
N LEU A 76 22.84 -26.26 7.21
CA LEU A 76 21.41 -26.03 7.38
C LEU A 76 20.65 -27.25 6.83
N SER A 77 19.86 -27.90 7.68
CA SER A 77 18.95 -28.96 7.26
C SER A 77 17.72 -28.38 6.59
N SER A 78 17.17 -27.30 7.16
CA SER A 78 16.08 -26.56 6.54
C SER A 78 16.09 -25.09 6.91
N MET A 79 15.48 -24.27 6.08
CA MET A 79 15.32 -22.85 6.31
C MET A 79 13.98 -22.39 5.77
N LYS A 80 13.32 -21.51 6.51
CA LYS A 80 12.10 -20.82 6.09
C LYS A 80 12.27 -19.34 6.38
N ASN A 81 12.06 -18.46 5.40
CA ASN A 81 12.06 -17.01 5.62
C ASN A 81 10.85 -16.37 4.96
N THR A 82 10.20 -15.46 5.66
CA THR A 82 9.03 -14.73 5.19
C THR A 82 9.38 -13.27 5.01
N VAL A 83 9.07 -12.73 3.85
CA VAL A 83 9.30 -11.33 3.47
C VAL A 83 8.00 -10.80 2.89
N ASN A 84 7.61 -9.58 3.25
CA ASN A 84 6.46 -8.92 2.68
C ASN A 84 6.85 -7.63 1.95
N GLN A 85 5.86 -6.94 1.39
CA GLN A 85 6.04 -5.67 0.67
C GLN A 85 6.67 -4.54 1.52
N PHE A 86 6.62 -4.63 2.85
CA PHE A 86 7.27 -3.68 3.76
C PHE A 86 8.72 -4.10 4.08
N GLY A 87 9.12 -5.33 3.74
CA GLY A 87 10.45 -5.90 4.01
C GLY A 87 10.49 -7.25 4.75
N PRO A 88 11.66 -7.60 5.32
CA PRO A 88 11.88 -8.82 6.08
C PRO A 88 10.96 -8.95 7.32
N LEU A 89 10.20 -10.06 7.43
CA LEU A 89 9.28 -10.30 8.55
C LEU A 89 9.82 -11.28 9.59
N SER A 90 10.15 -12.50 9.17
CA SER A 90 10.54 -13.58 10.09
C SER A 90 11.32 -14.67 9.38
N GLY A 91 11.98 -15.52 10.16
CA GLY A 91 12.63 -16.71 9.64
C GLY A 91 12.83 -17.80 10.67
N GLU A 92 13.23 -18.96 10.17
CA GLU A 92 13.59 -20.14 10.95
C GLU A 92 14.75 -20.83 10.24
N LEU A 93 15.83 -21.04 10.98
CA LEU A 93 17.04 -21.75 10.54
C LEU A 93 17.16 -23.03 11.36
N VAL A 94 17.10 -24.18 10.69
CA VAL A 94 17.27 -25.48 11.34
C VAL A 94 18.60 -26.05 10.89
N PHE A 95 19.47 -26.33 11.85
CA PHE A 95 20.75 -26.98 11.62
C PHE A 95 20.61 -28.50 11.75
N ALA A 96 21.36 -29.23 10.90
CA ALA A 96 21.36 -30.70 10.93
C ALA A 96 21.91 -31.25 12.25
N GLU A 97 22.86 -30.53 12.85
CA GLU A 97 23.55 -30.88 14.09
C GLU A 97 23.77 -29.61 14.93
N MET A 98 24.11 -29.78 16.21
CA MET A 98 24.39 -28.65 17.09
C MET A 98 25.66 -27.94 16.62
N PRO A 99 25.67 -26.61 16.47
CA PRO A 99 26.91 -25.89 16.28
C PRO A 99 27.84 -26.06 17.47
N ASP A 100 29.14 -26.25 17.22
CA ASP A 100 30.17 -26.29 18.27
C ASP A 100 30.15 -25.03 19.15
N VAL A 101 29.84 -23.90 18.54
CA VAL A 101 29.56 -22.62 19.22
C VAL A 101 28.16 -22.19 18.84
N PRO A 102 27.16 -22.25 19.73
CA PRO A 102 25.80 -21.84 19.41
C PRO A 102 25.72 -20.33 19.13
N LEU A 103 24.86 -19.97 18.16
CA LEU A 103 24.62 -18.56 17.82
C LEU A 103 23.94 -17.85 18.99
N PRO A 104 24.43 -16.66 19.40
CA PRO A 104 23.82 -15.91 20.49
C PRO A 104 22.47 -15.30 20.05
N ASP A 105 21.61 -15.04 21.03
CA ASP A 105 20.41 -14.24 20.80
C ASP A 105 20.79 -12.88 20.21
N PHE A 106 19.92 -12.36 19.35
CA PHE A 106 20.10 -11.12 18.59
C PHE A 106 21.25 -11.10 17.58
N ALA A 107 21.95 -12.23 17.36
CA ALA A 107 22.86 -12.36 16.23
C ALA A 107 22.12 -12.07 14.91
N SER A 108 22.73 -11.27 14.04
CA SER A 108 22.15 -10.93 12.75
C SER A 108 22.64 -11.86 11.63
N TYR A 109 21.78 -12.13 10.67
CA TYR A 109 22.16 -12.85 9.46
C TYR A 109 21.54 -12.20 8.22
N LYS A 110 22.13 -12.52 7.06
CA LYS A 110 21.68 -12.05 5.76
C LYS A 110 21.50 -13.22 4.81
N LEU A 111 20.38 -13.27 4.10
CA LEU A 111 20.12 -14.24 3.04
C LEU A 111 20.24 -13.56 1.68
N LYS A 112 20.99 -14.20 0.77
CA LYS A 112 21.01 -13.83 -0.64
C LYS A 112 20.45 -14.97 -1.50
N ILE A 113 19.61 -14.63 -2.47
CA ILE A 113 19.08 -15.53 -3.50
C ILE A 113 19.31 -14.84 -4.84
N ASP A 114 19.85 -15.56 -5.83
CA ASP A 114 20.21 -15.01 -7.14
C ASP A 114 21.08 -13.75 -7.05
N SER A 115 22.05 -13.78 -6.12
CA SER A 115 22.94 -12.66 -5.77
C SER A 115 22.26 -11.40 -5.21
N LYS A 116 20.93 -11.40 -5.03
CA LYS A 116 20.17 -10.32 -4.41
C LYS A 116 19.94 -10.59 -2.93
N SER A 117 20.07 -9.56 -2.11
CA SER A 117 19.66 -9.62 -0.70
C SER A 117 18.15 -9.81 -0.61
N VAL A 118 17.71 -10.78 0.20
CA VAL A 118 16.28 -11.10 0.40
C VAL A 118 15.85 -10.96 1.85
N MET A 119 16.72 -11.33 2.78
CA MET A 119 16.46 -11.24 4.22
C MET A 119 17.64 -10.57 4.91
N LYS A 120 17.34 -9.67 5.84
CA LYS A 120 18.20 -9.33 6.97
C LYS A 120 17.37 -9.54 8.22
N GLY A 121 17.82 -10.41 9.10
CA GLY A 121 17.11 -10.79 10.31
C GLY A 121 18.03 -10.90 11.51
N TYR A 122 17.44 -11.01 12.69
CA TYR A 122 18.16 -11.29 13.92
C TYR A 122 17.47 -12.43 14.68
N LEU A 123 18.27 -13.29 15.31
CA LEU A 123 17.80 -14.40 16.11
C LEU A 123 17.13 -13.87 17.38
N TYR A 124 16.04 -14.48 17.82
CA TYR A 124 15.37 -14.08 19.07
C TYR A 124 14.96 -15.25 19.96
N ASP A 125 14.98 -16.47 19.40
CA ASP A 125 14.65 -17.70 20.09
C ASP A 125 15.70 -18.73 19.66
N THR A 126 16.74 -18.87 20.48
CA THR A 126 17.80 -19.86 20.30
C THR A 126 17.41 -21.16 21.01
N PRO A 127 17.71 -22.32 20.42
CA PRO A 127 17.34 -23.60 21.02
C PRO A 127 18.13 -23.83 22.32
N ASP A 128 17.43 -24.24 23.37
CA ASP A 128 18.04 -24.63 24.64
C ASP A 128 19.02 -25.79 24.42
N GLN A 129 20.28 -25.60 24.83
CA GLN A 129 21.35 -26.59 24.71
C GLN A 129 21.04 -27.89 25.48
N THR A 130 20.16 -27.83 26.48
CA THR A 130 19.71 -28.99 27.26
C THR A 130 18.55 -29.75 26.62
N SER A 131 17.97 -29.20 25.54
CA SER A 131 16.84 -29.79 24.83
C SER A 131 17.27 -31.01 24.02
N THR A 132 16.73 -32.19 24.40
CA THR A 132 16.97 -33.48 23.71
C THR A 132 16.04 -33.70 22.52
N SER A 133 15.46 -32.64 21.95
CA SER A 133 14.43 -32.76 20.92
C SER A 133 14.97 -33.36 19.62
N LYS A 134 14.24 -34.35 19.07
CA LYS A 134 14.54 -35.02 17.78
C LYS A 134 14.38 -34.12 16.53
N LYS A 135 14.00 -32.84 16.68
CA LYS A 135 13.60 -31.95 15.56
C LYS A 135 14.73 -31.08 14.98
N GLY A 136 15.97 -31.29 15.40
CA GLY A 136 17.10 -30.43 15.03
C GLY A 136 17.16 -29.15 15.86
N PHE A 137 18.26 -28.41 15.73
CA PHE A 137 18.48 -27.15 16.44
C PHE A 137 17.85 -26.01 15.63
N SER A 138 16.59 -25.68 15.96
CA SER A 138 15.83 -24.61 15.30
C SER A 138 16.09 -23.27 15.99
N TYR A 139 16.55 -22.31 15.19
CA TYR A 139 16.76 -20.92 15.56
C TYR A 139 15.70 -20.07 14.88
N LYS A 140 14.83 -19.40 15.65
CA LYS A 140 13.85 -18.48 15.06
C LYS A 140 14.40 -17.07 15.03
N SER A 141 13.99 -16.35 13.99
CA SER A 141 14.42 -14.99 13.74
C SER A 141 13.26 -14.06 13.42
N TYR A 142 13.46 -12.80 13.79
CA TYR A 142 12.64 -11.70 13.31
C TYR A 142 13.38 -10.97 12.22
N GLY A 143 12.63 -10.47 11.24
CA GLY A 143 13.15 -9.51 10.28
C GLY A 143 13.28 -8.12 10.90
N MET A 144 13.97 -7.23 10.19
CA MET A 144 14.26 -5.88 10.71
C MET A 144 13.00 -5.04 10.98
N ILE A 145 11.89 -5.30 10.28
CA ILE A 145 10.60 -4.62 10.53
C ILE A 145 10.17 -4.76 11.98
N LYS A 146 10.38 -5.91 12.61
CA LYS A 146 9.92 -6.15 13.98
C LYS A 146 10.52 -5.17 14.99
N ARG A 147 11.71 -4.62 14.71
CA ARG A 147 12.33 -3.59 15.56
C ARG A 147 11.57 -2.26 15.52
N LEU A 148 10.88 -1.97 14.42
CA LEU A 148 10.13 -0.73 14.24
C LEU A 148 8.83 -0.68 15.03
N GLU A 149 8.31 -1.83 15.48
CA GLU A 149 7.10 -1.88 16.30
C GLU A 149 7.35 -1.38 17.73
N GLY A 150 8.57 -1.56 18.25
CA GLY A 150 8.96 -1.15 19.61
C GLY A 150 9.52 0.28 19.70
N GLU A 151 9.90 0.87 18.58
CA GLU A 151 10.47 2.23 18.54
C GLU A 151 9.41 3.27 18.23
N THR A 152 9.25 4.23 19.12
CA THR A 152 8.32 5.35 18.96
C THR A 152 9.03 6.62 18.51
N ILE A 153 8.34 7.38 17.66
CA ILE A 153 8.71 8.74 17.28
C ILE A 153 8.61 9.63 18.53
N SER A 154 9.64 10.45 18.75
CA SER A 154 9.71 11.42 19.84
C SER A 154 10.08 12.77 19.29
N ASN A 155 9.23 13.78 19.44
CA ASN A 155 9.44 15.14 19.05
C ASN A 155 10.52 15.75 19.96
N PHE A 156 11.63 16.14 19.35
CA PHE A 156 12.74 16.75 20.06
C PHE A 156 12.56 18.25 20.32
N ASN A 157 11.54 18.87 19.72
CA ASN A 157 11.26 20.30 19.85
C ASN A 157 10.36 20.55 21.06
N GLN A 158 10.89 20.27 22.25
CA GLN A 158 10.20 20.46 23.53
C GLN A 158 11.03 21.32 24.49
N TRP A 159 10.40 22.33 25.07
CA TRP A 159 11.02 23.29 25.99
C TRP A 159 10.17 23.50 27.23
N ASN A 160 10.81 23.90 28.34
CA ASN A 160 10.10 24.31 29.54
C ASN A 160 9.65 25.77 29.40
N ILE A 161 8.46 26.09 29.91
CA ILE A 161 8.02 27.48 30.03
C ILE A 161 8.62 28.06 31.30
N HIS A 162 9.40 29.13 31.15
CA HIS A 162 9.96 29.89 32.27
C HIS A 162 9.04 31.00 32.73
N LYS A 163 8.32 31.62 31.79
CA LYS A 163 7.46 32.77 32.02
C LYS A 163 6.46 32.93 30.87
N ILE A 164 5.26 33.41 31.18
CA ILE A 164 4.25 33.86 30.22
C ILE A 164 3.92 35.31 30.54
N GLU A 165 4.13 36.21 29.58
CA GLU A 165 3.67 37.60 29.65
C GLU A 165 2.47 37.84 28.73
N ILE A 166 1.64 38.81 29.10
CA ILE A 166 0.52 39.28 28.28
C ILE A 166 1.04 40.40 27.37
N GLY A 167 0.68 40.36 26.09
CA GLY A 167 0.96 41.40 25.11
C GLY A 167 -0.09 41.48 24.01
N GLY A 168 0.28 42.13 22.91
CA GLY A 168 -0.65 42.39 21.80
C GLY A 168 -1.33 43.75 21.95
N ALA A 169 -2.10 44.18 20.93
CA ALA A 169 -2.79 45.47 20.97
C ALA A 169 -3.99 45.46 21.94
N ASP A 170 -4.58 44.28 22.18
CA ASP A 170 -5.79 44.08 22.98
C ASP A 170 -5.55 43.14 24.19
N ASP A 171 -4.29 42.97 24.63
CA ASP A 171 -3.92 42.04 25.71
C ASP A 171 -4.34 40.57 25.48
N THR A 172 -4.34 40.15 24.20
CA THR A 172 -4.77 38.81 23.75
C THR A 172 -3.64 37.95 23.20
N ASP A 173 -2.38 38.39 23.33
CA ASP A 173 -1.23 37.60 22.92
C ASP A 173 -0.43 37.12 24.14
N ALA A 174 0.03 35.87 24.11
CA ALA A 174 0.95 35.33 25.09
C ALA A 174 2.38 35.39 24.56
N ILE A 175 3.28 36.01 25.33
CA ILE A 175 4.73 36.01 25.10
C ILE A 175 5.34 34.92 25.99
N LEU A 176 5.75 33.83 25.38
CA LEU A 176 6.28 32.65 26.05
C LEU A 176 7.81 32.73 26.10
N TYR A 177 8.38 32.69 27.30
CA TYR A 177 9.82 32.57 27.53
C TYR A 177 10.17 31.12 27.78
N LEU A 178 10.99 30.55 26.90
CA LEU A 178 11.33 29.13 26.86
C LEU A 178 12.72 28.88 27.47
N GLY A 179 12.91 27.69 28.03
CA GLY A 179 14.19 27.25 28.57
C GLY A 179 14.51 25.80 28.28
N ALA A 180 15.78 25.44 28.50
CA ALA A 180 16.29 24.11 28.23
C ALA A 180 15.63 23.04 29.11
N ASN A 181 15.38 21.87 28.52
CA ASN A 181 14.88 20.72 29.27
C ASN A 181 16.02 20.18 30.18
N VAL A 182 15.75 20.03 31.48
CA VAL A 182 16.78 19.70 32.47
C VAL A 182 17.02 18.18 32.58
N SER A 183 16.20 17.35 31.92
CA SER A 183 16.03 15.93 32.29
C SER A 183 16.52 14.87 31.30
N TYR A 184 16.75 15.15 30.00
CA TYR A 184 17.20 14.15 29.00
C TYR A 184 17.99 14.86 27.88
N PRO A 185 18.86 14.17 27.10
CA PRO A 185 20.07 14.78 26.52
C PRO A 185 19.73 16.04 25.71
N GLN A 186 20.33 17.14 26.15
CA GLN A 186 20.11 18.48 25.63
C GLN A 186 20.59 18.57 24.18
N ASN A 187 19.65 18.48 23.24
CA ASN A 187 19.82 19.09 21.92
C ASN A 187 19.03 20.38 21.89
N LEU A 188 19.62 21.46 22.42
CA LEU A 188 19.22 22.82 22.07
C LEU A 188 19.58 23.06 20.59
N GLN A 189 18.81 22.50 19.66
CA GLN A 189 18.78 23.02 18.29
C GLN A 189 17.80 24.19 18.25
N THR A 190 18.24 25.34 18.78
CA THR A 190 17.49 26.62 18.80
C THR A 190 17.34 27.26 17.42
N ALA A 191 17.58 26.52 16.33
CA ALA A 191 17.62 27.04 14.96
C ALA A 191 16.32 26.81 14.14
N ASN A 192 15.27 26.19 14.71
CA ASN A 192 14.15 25.65 13.92
C ASN A 192 12.76 26.24 14.22
N ILE A 193 12.64 27.24 15.12
CA ILE A 193 11.35 27.89 15.37
C ILE A 193 11.11 28.96 14.31
N GLN A 194 9.95 28.90 13.65
CA GLN A 194 9.55 29.83 12.59
C GLN A 194 8.11 30.34 12.84
N PRO A 195 7.76 31.53 12.35
CA PRO A 195 6.36 31.96 12.29
C PRO A 195 5.45 30.92 11.62
N ASP A 196 4.17 30.94 12.00
CA ASP A 196 3.10 30.04 11.57
C ASP A 196 3.22 28.55 11.97
N GLN A 197 4.33 28.14 12.61
CA GLN A 197 4.45 26.79 13.16
C GLN A 197 3.40 26.52 14.25
N VAL A 198 2.92 25.28 14.27
CA VAL A 198 1.98 24.81 15.29
C VAL A 198 2.75 24.46 16.55
N LEU A 199 2.26 24.90 17.70
CA LEU A 199 2.77 24.52 19.00
C LEU A 199 1.66 24.13 19.96
N TYR A 200 2.03 23.32 20.95
CA TYR A 200 1.17 22.95 22.08
C TYR A 200 1.78 23.49 23.37
N VAL A 201 0.96 24.19 24.15
CA VAL A 201 1.26 24.61 25.53
C VAL A 201 0.56 23.63 26.47
N ARG A 202 1.28 23.10 27.45
CA ARG A 202 0.78 22.08 28.39
C ARG A 202 1.36 22.23 29.78
N ASP A 203 0.67 21.67 30.76
CA ASP A 203 1.10 21.56 32.16
C ASP A 203 1.47 22.92 32.79
N THR A 204 0.80 24.00 32.37
CA THR A 204 1.06 25.37 32.87
C THR A 204 0.45 25.59 34.26
N ASP A 205 0.76 26.73 34.87
CA ASP A 205 0.20 27.09 36.19
C ASP A 205 -1.33 27.29 36.13
N ASP A 206 -1.82 27.72 34.97
CA ASP A 206 -3.24 27.94 34.69
C ASP A 206 -3.63 27.22 33.40
N SER A 207 -4.75 26.51 33.40
CA SER A 207 -5.28 25.78 32.25
C SER A 207 -5.70 26.70 31.10
N ASP A 208 -6.01 27.97 31.37
CA ASP A 208 -6.38 28.95 30.33
C ASP A 208 -5.20 29.30 29.40
N ASN A 209 -3.97 29.00 29.81
CA ASN A 209 -2.77 29.09 28.98
C ASN A 209 -2.55 27.86 28.10
N GLU A 210 -3.20 26.75 28.39
CA GLU A 210 -3.00 25.49 27.67
C GLU A 210 -3.76 25.45 26.36
N GLY A 211 -3.21 24.73 25.40
CA GLY A 211 -3.90 24.52 24.14
C GLY A 211 -2.97 24.40 22.95
N LYS A 212 -3.59 24.49 21.78
CA LYS A 212 -2.94 24.46 20.48
C LYS A 212 -2.93 25.86 19.90
N PHE A 213 -1.74 26.35 19.55
CA PHE A 213 -1.56 27.71 19.03
C PHE A 213 -0.66 27.71 17.79
N ARG A 214 -0.60 28.86 17.11
CA ARG A 214 0.40 29.13 16.07
C ARG A 214 1.35 30.23 16.53
N VAL A 215 2.63 30.06 16.19
CA VAL A 215 3.64 31.10 16.39
C VAL A 215 3.29 32.30 15.53
N LEU A 216 2.94 33.43 16.15
CA LEU A 216 2.76 34.70 15.45
C LEU A 216 4.11 35.31 15.06
N GLU A 217 5.04 35.32 16.02
CA GLU A 217 6.32 36.00 15.90
C GLU A 217 7.37 35.27 16.76
N VAL A 218 8.58 35.18 16.22
CA VAL A 218 9.76 34.73 16.97
C VAL A 218 10.54 35.98 17.35
N ILE A 219 10.42 36.40 18.62
CA ILE A 219 11.03 37.64 19.13
C ILE A 219 12.55 37.44 19.27
N ASP A 220 12.94 36.28 19.82
CA ASP A 220 14.32 35.82 19.88
C ASP A 220 14.36 34.27 19.91
N SER A 221 15.55 33.68 20.07
CA SER A 221 15.75 32.21 20.00
C SER A 221 14.98 31.39 21.05
N LEU A 222 14.51 32.02 22.15
CA LEU A 222 13.79 31.38 23.24
C LEU A 222 12.53 32.14 23.64
N THR A 223 12.12 33.15 22.86
CA THR A 223 10.94 33.95 23.14
C THR A 223 10.03 33.96 21.92
N VAL A 224 8.83 33.41 22.08
CA VAL A 224 7.83 33.30 21.01
C VAL A 224 6.55 34.00 21.42
N ARG A 225 5.87 34.61 20.45
CA ARG A 225 4.54 35.20 20.63
C ARG A 225 3.50 34.30 19.97
N ILE A 226 2.40 34.05 20.68
CA ILE A 226 1.21 33.36 20.18
C ILE A 226 -0.05 34.19 20.47
N HIS A 227 -1.10 33.97 19.70
CA HIS A 227 -2.41 34.53 20.01
C HIS A 227 -3.15 33.62 21.00
N ASN A 228 -3.50 34.13 22.19
CA ASN A 228 -4.35 33.46 23.17
C ASN A 228 -5.29 34.49 23.84
N PRO A 229 -6.57 34.58 23.41
CA PRO A 229 -7.53 35.52 23.98
C PRO A 229 -7.80 35.37 25.48
N SER A 230 -7.44 34.23 26.08
CA SER A 230 -7.64 33.93 27.50
C SER A 230 -6.32 33.89 28.27
N VAL A 231 -5.24 34.48 27.75
CA VAL A 231 -3.90 34.40 28.35
C VAL A 231 -3.89 34.90 29.81
N VAL A 232 -3.23 34.12 30.67
CA VAL A 232 -2.98 34.44 32.07
C VAL A 232 -1.47 34.57 32.31
N LEU A 233 -1.07 35.60 33.03
CA LEU A 233 0.34 35.86 33.32
C LEU A 233 0.94 34.79 34.26
N GLN A 234 2.12 34.27 33.91
CA GLN A 234 2.83 33.25 34.69
C GLN A 234 4.29 33.67 34.92
N ASN A 235 4.77 33.67 36.16
CA ASN A 235 6.15 34.07 36.53
C ASN A 235 7.01 32.93 37.12
N ILE A 236 6.51 31.69 37.05
CA ILE A 236 7.20 30.51 37.55
C ILE A 236 7.59 29.58 36.39
N ILE A 237 8.67 28.81 36.58
CA ILE A 237 9.10 27.79 35.62
C ILE A 237 8.19 26.57 35.80
N LEU A 238 7.14 26.50 34.99
CA LEU A 238 6.13 25.44 35.01
C LEU A 238 5.51 25.31 33.62
N GLY A 239 5.24 24.09 33.20
CA GLY A 239 4.69 23.80 31.88
C GLY A 239 5.73 23.58 30.79
N THR A 240 5.23 23.05 29.68
CA THR A 240 6.02 22.67 28.51
C THR A 240 5.41 23.25 27.24
N VAL A 241 6.29 23.60 26.32
CA VAL A 241 5.96 23.97 24.94
C VAL A 241 6.54 22.92 24.02
N GLU A 242 5.66 22.30 23.24
CA GLU A 242 6.02 21.39 22.17
C GLU A 242 5.75 22.06 20.82
N ILE A 243 6.79 22.34 20.04
CA ILE A 243 6.64 22.92 18.70
C ILE A 243 6.72 21.79 17.69
N LEU A 244 5.74 21.67 16.81
CA LEU A 244 5.78 20.64 15.78
C LEU A 244 6.87 20.96 14.76
N PRO A 245 7.67 19.96 14.32
CA PRO A 245 8.50 20.11 13.14
C PRO A 245 7.68 20.66 11.97
N LYS A 246 8.30 21.45 11.09
CA LYS A 246 7.59 22.07 9.95
C LYS A 246 6.85 21.01 9.13
N GLU A 247 7.49 19.89 8.87
CA GLU A 247 6.96 18.78 8.07
C GLU A 247 5.70 18.15 8.68
N TRP A 248 5.52 18.28 10.00
CA TRP A 248 4.36 17.77 10.72
C TRP A 248 3.23 18.81 10.76
N GLY A 249 3.57 20.10 10.77
CA GLY A 249 2.62 21.21 10.91
C GLY A 249 2.14 21.85 9.60
N ASP A 250 2.84 21.65 8.48
CA ASP A 250 2.52 22.24 7.19
C ASP A 250 1.72 21.24 6.30
N PRO A 251 0.44 21.51 5.99
CA PRO A 251 -0.41 20.65 5.15
C PRO A 251 0.10 20.46 3.71
N LEU A 252 1.01 21.32 3.26
CA LEU A 252 1.61 21.28 1.92
C LEU A 252 2.94 20.54 1.89
N THR A 253 3.40 20.01 3.03
CA THR A 253 4.60 19.15 3.10
C THR A 253 4.42 17.95 2.19
N LEU A 254 5.40 17.64 1.34
CA LEU A 254 5.34 16.41 0.54
C LEU A 254 5.44 15.18 1.45
N VAL A 255 4.68 14.13 1.17
CA VAL A 255 4.74 12.89 1.97
C VAL A 255 6.17 12.32 2.01
N SER A 256 6.92 12.44 0.91
CA SER A 256 8.32 12.06 0.87
C SER A 256 9.20 12.89 1.80
N GLU A 257 8.93 14.20 1.97
CA GLU A 257 9.69 15.06 2.88
C GLU A 257 9.43 14.70 4.34
N LEU A 258 8.17 14.40 4.68
CA LEU A 258 7.81 13.87 6.00
C LEU A 258 8.52 12.54 6.28
N ALA A 259 8.44 11.57 5.36
CA ALA A 259 9.11 10.28 5.50
C ALA A 259 10.63 10.45 5.66
N ASN A 260 11.21 11.34 4.85
CA ASN A 260 12.63 11.68 4.91
C ASN A 260 13.04 12.24 6.28
N GLN A 261 12.26 13.18 6.82
CA GLN A 261 12.49 13.78 8.13
C GLN A 261 12.40 12.73 9.24
N VAL A 262 11.37 11.88 9.21
CA VAL A 262 11.14 10.89 10.26
C VAL A 262 12.22 9.81 10.27
N PHE A 263 12.58 9.25 9.11
CA PHE A 263 13.61 8.20 9.03
C PHE A 263 15.01 8.72 9.38
N LYS A 264 15.31 9.97 9.01
CA LYS A 264 16.59 10.61 9.31
C LYS A 264 16.72 10.96 10.80
N SER A 265 15.67 11.52 11.41
CA SER A 265 15.74 12.06 12.77
C SER A 265 15.43 11.02 13.85
N TYR A 266 14.47 10.11 13.59
CA TYR A 266 13.95 9.18 14.59
C TYR A 266 14.24 7.72 14.24
N GLY A 267 14.35 7.39 12.95
CA GLY A 267 14.61 6.03 12.45
C GLY A 267 16.00 5.47 12.76
N GLN A 268 16.97 6.31 13.16
CA GLN A 268 18.36 5.86 13.38
C GLN A 268 18.60 5.16 14.73
N ARG A 269 17.57 5.04 15.58
CA ARG A 269 17.67 4.39 16.91
C ARG A 269 17.79 2.86 16.84
N VAL A 270 17.49 2.28 15.68
CA VAL A 270 17.57 0.84 15.39
C VAL A 270 18.70 0.56 14.40
N PRO A 271 19.21 -0.68 14.28
CA PRO A 271 20.23 -1.05 13.29
C PRO A 271 19.69 -1.09 11.84
N ILE A 272 18.93 -0.06 11.48
CA ILE A 272 18.36 0.23 10.17
C ILE A 272 18.89 1.58 9.76
N LEU A 273 19.53 1.62 8.60
CA LEU A 273 20.22 2.80 8.11
C LEU A 273 19.28 3.65 7.27
N TYR A 274 19.46 4.96 7.34
CA TYR A 274 18.79 5.90 6.44
C TYR A 274 19.70 6.23 5.24
N SER A 275 19.06 6.34 4.06
CA SER A 275 19.70 6.84 2.85
C SER A 275 18.70 7.66 2.04
N SER A 276 19.00 8.94 1.83
CA SER A 276 18.15 9.85 1.05
C SER A 276 17.85 9.34 -0.36
N ASN A 277 18.80 8.62 -0.98
CA ASN A 277 18.68 8.12 -2.35
C ASN A 277 17.61 7.02 -2.50
N LEU A 278 17.18 6.41 -1.40
CA LEU A 278 16.13 5.39 -1.39
C LEU A 278 14.75 5.97 -1.08
N ILE A 279 14.65 7.29 -0.91
CA ILE A 279 13.40 8.00 -0.67
C ILE A 279 13.06 8.79 -1.94
N GLN A 280 12.17 8.25 -2.76
CA GLN A 280 11.71 8.91 -3.98
C GLN A 280 10.77 10.08 -3.65
N THR A 281 10.90 11.19 -4.36
CA THR A 281 10.06 12.37 -4.19
C THR A 281 8.62 12.11 -4.65
N THR A 282 7.64 12.41 -3.80
CA THR A 282 6.22 12.20 -4.06
C THR A 282 5.59 13.45 -4.68
N TYR A 283 6.03 13.84 -5.88
CA TYR A 283 5.60 15.07 -6.54
C TYR A 283 4.08 15.26 -6.52
N GLY A 284 3.62 16.37 -5.94
CA GLY A 284 2.20 16.74 -5.87
C GLY A 284 1.37 15.96 -4.86
N ILE A 285 1.97 15.06 -4.07
CA ILE A 285 1.27 14.33 -2.99
C ILE A 285 1.80 14.85 -1.65
N THR A 286 0.95 15.61 -0.96
CA THR A 286 1.27 16.23 0.34
C THR A 286 0.63 15.48 1.50
N THR A 287 0.98 15.83 2.73
CA THR A 287 0.40 15.28 3.96
C THR A 287 -1.08 15.63 4.12
N LEU A 288 -1.55 16.67 3.41
CA LEU A 288 -2.95 17.11 3.34
C LEU A 288 -3.51 17.50 4.73
N GLY A 289 -2.64 17.82 5.67
CA GLY A 289 -3.00 18.24 7.01
C GLY A 289 -1.82 18.23 7.96
N GLU A 290 -2.05 18.79 9.14
CA GLU A 290 -1.15 18.63 10.29
C GLU A 290 -1.17 17.18 10.75
N LEU A 291 -0.03 16.67 11.23
CA LEU A 291 0.18 15.30 11.70
C LEU A 291 0.93 15.32 13.04
N TYR A 292 0.27 14.91 14.12
CA TYR A 292 0.94 14.72 15.41
C TYR A 292 1.47 13.30 15.52
N LEU A 293 2.80 13.13 15.41
CA LEU A 293 3.43 11.80 15.34
C LEU A 293 4.02 11.31 16.67
N GLU A 294 3.98 12.13 17.73
CA GLU A 294 4.53 11.76 19.05
C GLU A 294 3.96 10.43 19.55
N GLY A 295 4.83 9.53 20.01
CA GLY A 295 4.45 8.22 20.53
C GLY A 295 4.00 7.21 19.47
N MET A 296 3.92 7.59 18.18
CA MET A 296 3.63 6.64 17.10
C MET A 296 4.83 5.73 16.86
N SER A 297 4.62 4.41 16.79
CA SER A 297 5.69 3.48 16.42
C SER A 297 6.14 3.72 14.98
N LEU A 298 7.42 3.56 14.67
CA LEU A 298 7.97 3.70 13.32
C LEU A 298 7.29 2.77 12.30
N PHE A 299 6.85 1.57 12.71
CA PHE A 299 6.14 0.67 11.80
C PHE A 299 4.77 1.24 11.40
N LYS A 300 3.97 1.70 12.36
CA LYS A 300 2.70 2.40 12.08
C LYS A 300 2.91 3.65 11.23
N PHE A 301 4.04 4.35 11.38
CA PHE A 301 4.38 5.48 10.52
C PHE A 301 4.63 5.04 9.07
N ILE A 302 5.28 3.89 8.83
CA ILE A 302 5.43 3.33 7.48
C ILE A 302 4.07 2.98 6.87
N GLU A 303 3.18 2.34 7.64
CA GLU A 303 1.80 2.04 7.19
C GLU A 303 1.06 3.34 6.83
N LEU A 304 1.16 4.36 7.68
CA LEU A 304 0.65 5.71 7.46
C LEU A 304 1.16 6.31 6.14
N VAL A 305 2.46 6.24 5.84
CA VAL A 305 3.03 6.77 4.60
C VAL A 305 2.47 6.06 3.37
N VAL A 306 2.38 4.73 3.39
CA VAL A 306 1.80 3.95 2.28
C VAL A 306 0.34 4.32 2.05
N ASP A 307 -0.40 4.50 3.14
CA ASP A 307 -1.82 4.86 3.12
C ASP A 307 -2.05 6.29 2.61
N MET A 308 -1.24 7.28 3.04
CA MET A 308 -1.26 8.66 2.50
C MET A 308 -0.98 8.70 0.99
N LEU A 309 -0.20 7.75 0.48
CA LEU A 309 0.15 7.62 -0.92
C LEU A 309 -0.83 6.74 -1.72
N GLY A 310 -2.00 6.42 -1.14
CA GLY A 310 -3.09 5.68 -1.79
C GLY A 310 -2.73 4.23 -2.11
N GLY A 311 -1.75 3.65 -1.42
CA GLY A 311 -1.27 2.29 -1.67
C GLY A 311 -0.59 2.11 -3.04
N LEU A 312 -0.26 3.19 -3.75
CA LEU A 312 0.47 3.19 -5.03
C LEU A 312 2.00 3.22 -4.85
N TRP A 313 2.46 3.21 -3.61
CA TRP A 313 3.86 3.29 -3.24
C TRP A 313 4.21 2.16 -2.26
N TYR A 314 5.47 1.74 -2.27
CA TYR A 314 6.04 0.91 -1.23
C TYR A 314 6.86 1.78 -0.27
N CYS A 315 6.71 1.54 1.01
CA CYS A 315 7.54 2.11 2.05
C CYS A 315 7.90 1.01 3.04
N GLY A 316 9.12 1.02 3.56
CA GLY A 316 9.55 -0.06 4.45
C GLY A 316 11.04 -0.11 4.70
N VAL A 317 11.52 -1.32 5.03
CA VAL A 317 12.93 -1.64 5.24
C VAL A 317 13.35 -2.72 4.25
N ASN A 318 14.32 -2.42 3.40
CA ASN A 318 14.77 -3.38 2.41
C ASN A 318 15.61 -4.51 3.03
N ALA A 319 15.96 -5.51 2.21
CA ALA A 319 16.74 -6.67 2.64
C ALA A 319 18.20 -6.37 3.06
N ASP A 320 18.67 -5.13 2.90
CA ASP A 320 19.97 -4.68 3.41
C ASP A 320 19.85 -3.95 4.76
N GLY A 321 18.62 -3.71 5.22
CA GLY A 321 18.32 -2.95 6.44
C GLY A 321 18.39 -1.45 6.22
N LEU A 322 17.93 -0.96 5.06
CA LEU A 322 17.80 0.45 4.76
C LEU A 322 16.33 0.83 4.63
N TYR A 323 15.96 2.01 5.13
CA TYR A 323 14.65 2.59 4.84
C TYR A 323 14.50 2.88 3.34
N PHE A 324 13.30 2.67 2.80
CA PHE A 324 12.99 3.00 1.41
C PHE A 324 11.56 3.54 1.26
N LEU A 325 11.37 4.35 0.22
CA LEU A 325 10.09 4.83 -0.28
C LEU A 325 10.17 4.88 -1.81
N GLU A 326 9.37 4.08 -2.50
CA GLU A 326 9.40 3.97 -3.96
C GLU A 326 8.00 3.84 -4.57
N LYS A 327 7.80 4.40 -5.76
CA LYS A 327 6.53 4.26 -6.49
C LYS A 327 6.43 2.83 -7.04
N LYS A 328 5.24 2.22 -6.95
CA LYS A 328 4.97 0.93 -7.58
C LYS A 328 5.13 1.04 -9.09
N LYS A 329 5.65 -0.01 -9.71
CA LYS A 329 5.72 -0.13 -11.17
C LYS A 329 4.31 -0.19 -11.75
N GLU A 330 4.08 0.56 -12.82
CA GLU A 330 2.80 0.58 -13.53
C GLU A 330 2.60 -0.66 -14.40
N GLU A 331 3.72 -1.25 -14.86
CA GLU A 331 3.69 -2.48 -15.65
C GLU A 331 3.78 -3.72 -14.74
N PRO A 332 3.01 -4.78 -15.03
CA PRO A 332 3.14 -6.05 -14.34
C PRO A 332 4.55 -6.64 -14.50
N ILE A 333 5.12 -7.11 -13.39
CA ILE A 333 6.48 -7.67 -13.32
C ILE A 333 6.61 -8.90 -14.21
N GLU A 334 5.65 -9.82 -14.11
CA GLU A 334 5.68 -11.08 -14.85
C GLU A 334 4.27 -11.61 -15.05
N LYS A 335 4.11 -12.46 -16.06
CA LYS A 335 2.89 -13.22 -16.30
C LYS A 335 3.11 -14.66 -15.91
N PHE A 336 2.17 -15.21 -15.16
CA PHE A 336 2.16 -16.60 -14.80
C PHE A 336 0.94 -17.34 -15.36
N ALA A 337 1.17 -18.53 -15.92
CA ALA A 337 0.13 -19.41 -16.42
C ALA A 337 -0.13 -20.55 -15.42
N VAL A 338 -1.31 -20.51 -14.80
CA VAL A 338 -1.82 -21.61 -13.98
C VAL A 338 -1.96 -22.87 -14.84
N GLY A 339 -1.51 -24.02 -14.32
CA GLY A 339 -1.52 -25.30 -15.03
C GLY A 339 -0.28 -25.57 -15.88
N TRP A 340 0.57 -24.56 -16.09
CA TRP A 340 1.86 -24.70 -16.77
C TRP A 340 3.02 -24.33 -15.85
N ASP A 341 3.04 -23.12 -15.33
CA ASP A 341 4.10 -22.63 -14.43
C ASP A 341 3.93 -23.17 -13.01
N PHE A 342 2.69 -23.40 -12.59
CA PHE A 342 2.35 -23.95 -11.27
C PHE A 342 0.95 -24.54 -11.24
N ASN A 343 0.80 -25.56 -10.38
CA ASN A 343 -0.41 -26.38 -10.30
C ASN A 343 -1.12 -26.31 -8.93
N ASP A 344 -0.44 -25.81 -7.90
CA ASP A 344 -0.95 -25.77 -6.52
C ASP A 344 -1.24 -24.32 -6.11
N LEU A 345 -2.53 -23.98 -6.22
CA LEU A 345 -3.09 -22.64 -6.25
C LEU A 345 -4.33 -22.63 -5.36
N ASP A 346 -4.42 -21.63 -4.49
CA ASP A 346 -5.63 -21.29 -3.75
C ASP A 346 -6.13 -19.92 -4.19
N VAL A 347 -7.41 -19.80 -4.51
CA VAL A 347 -8.04 -18.56 -5.01
C VAL A 347 -9.24 -18.24 -4.17
N LYS A 348 -9.25 -17.05 -3.59
CA LYS A 348 -10.38 -16.53 -2.84
C LYS A 348 -10.77 -15.17 -3.42
N ILE A 349 -12.04 -15.03 -3.79
CA ILE A 349 -12.61 -13.75 -4.23
C ILE A 349 -13.39 -13.16 -3.06
N ASP A 350 -12.99 -11.98 -2.62
CA ASP A 350 -13.60 -11.23 -1.54
C ASP A 350 -14.53 -10.15 -2.10
N ARG A 351 -15.83 -10.43 -2.07
CA ARG A 351 -16.88 -9.52 -2.56
C ARG A 351 -17.26 -8.46 -1.53
N ASP A 352 -16.90 -8.64 -0.26
CA ASP A 352 -17.20 -7.68 0.81
C ASP A 352 -16.24 -6.48 0.76
N TRP A 353 -15.15 -6.62 0.02
CA TRP A 353 -14.24 -5.53 -0.34
C TRP A 353 -14.90 -4.40 -1.14
N VAL A 354 -16.01 -4.67 -1.84
CA VAL A 354 -16.62 -3.69 -2.73
C VAL A 354 -17.33 -2.58 -1.95
N TRP A 355 -16.91 -1.32 -2.15
CA TRP A 355 -17.59 -0.12 -1.67
C TRP A 355 -17.81 0.79 -2.86
N ASN A 356 -19.07 1.12 -3.12
CA ASN A 356 -19.45 1.93 -4.28
C ASN A 356 -20.13 3.22 -3.90
N TYR A 357 -20.46 3.44 -2.62
CA TYR A 357 -20.87 4.73 -2.11
C TYR A 357 -20.00 5.10 -0.92
N ILE A 358 -19.28 6.22 -1.00
CA ILE A 358 -18.39 6.66 0.07
C ILE A 358 -18.83 8.03 0.57
N GLU A 359 -18.90 8.17 1.88
CA GLU A 359 -19.18 9.43 2.56
C GLU A 359 -18.02 9.79 3.48
N ILE A 360 -17.51 11.02 3.36
CA ILE A 360 -16.40 11.53 4.16
C ILE A 360 -16.90 12.63 5.09
N PHE A 361 -16.59 12.47 6.38
CA PHE A 361 -17.00 13.36 7.45
C PHE A 361 -15.79 13.90 8.22
N ALA A 362 -15.65 15.21 8.34
CA ALA A 362 -14.68 15.82 9.25
C ALA A 362 -15.22 15.82 10.69
N LYS A 363 -14.38 15.49 11.68
CA LYS A 363 -14.72 15.77 13.08
C LYS A 363 -14.72 17.28 13.34
N SER A 364 -15.62 17.74 14.20
CA SER A 364 -15.62 19.13 14.71
C SER A 364 -14.36 19.39 15.55
N GLU A 365 -13.77 20.59 15.47
CA GLU A 365 -12.66 21.00 16.34
C GLU A 365 -13.07 21.09 17.82
N GLU A 366 -14.33 21.45 18.11
CA GLU A 366 -14.80 21.82 19.44
C GLU A 366 -15.64 20.73 20.16
N GLY A 367 -15.93 19.58 19.55
CA GLY A 367 -16.85 18.61 20.17
C GLY A 367 -16.94 17.23 19.51
N SER A 368 -17.97 16.47 19.90
CA SER A 368 -18.27 15.09 19.43
C SER A 368 -19.10 15.05 18.13
N GLY A 369 -19.17 16.16 17.39
CA GLY A 369 -19.92 16.25 16.14
C GLY A 369 -19.05 15.94 14.91
N THR A 370 -19.68 15.52 13.83
CA THR A 370 -19.06 15.32 12.52
C THR A 370 -19.79 16.14 11.45
N THR A 371 -19.03 16.80 10.58
CA THR A 371 -19.55 17.57 9.44
C THR A 371 -19.24 16.82 8.15
N LYS A 372 -20.25 16.57 7.32
CA LYS A 372 -20.06 15.92 6.02
C LYS A 372 -19.25 16.83 5.09
N LEU A 373 -18.08 16.37 4.65
CA LEU A 373 -17.23 17.09 3.68
C LEU A 373 -17.62 16.75 2.25
N TYR A 374 -17.81 15.47 1.94
CA TYR A 374 -18.01 14.98 0.58
C TYR A 374 -18.69 13.61 0.54
N SER A 375 -19.32 13.28 -0.58
CA SER A 375 -19.76 11.91 -0.87
C SER A 375 -19.89 11.69 -2.37
N GLU A 376 -19.59 10.48 -2.82
CA GLU A 376 -19.68 10.10 -4.24
C GLU A 376 -20.12 8.65 -4.39
N LEU A 377 -20.83 8.35 -5.49
CA LEU A 377 -21.37 7.05 -5.86
C LEU A 377 -20.74 6.59 -7.18
N ASN A 378 -20.17 5.39 -7.19
CA ASN A 378 -19.80 4.69 -8.41
C ASN A 378 -20.99 3.87 -8.90
N GLU A 379 -21.80 4.46 -9.78
CA GLU A 379 -23.03 3.85 -10.30
C GLU A 379 -22.78 2.51 -10.99
N SER A 380 -21.69 2.38 -11.75
CA SER A 380 -21.34 1.15 -12.46
C SER A 380 -21.06 0.00 -11.49
N SER A 381 -20.36 0.29 -10.38
CA SER A 381 -20.09 -0.72 -9.35
C SER A 381 -21.34 -1.06 -8.53
N GLU A 382 -22.17 -0.07 -8.19
CA GLU A 382 -23.46 -0.30 -7.50
C GLU A 382 -24.37 -1.25 -8.30
N LYS A 383 -24.46 -1.06 -9.60
CA LYS A 383 -25.34 -1.89 -10.44
C LYS A 383 -24.83 -3.32 -10.58
N LYS A 384 -23.50 -3.54 -10.56
CA LYS A 384 -22.90 -4.89 -10.58
C LYS A 384 -23.03 -5.62 -9.24
N TRP A 385 -22.88 -4.90 -8.12
CA TRP A 385 -22.64 -5.51 -6.81
C TRP A 385 -23.65 -5.13 -5.71
N GLY A 386 -24.65 -4.31 -6.05
CA GLY A 386 -25.58 -3.69 -5.12
C GLY A 386 -24.96 -2.51 -4.37
N ARG A 387 -25.78 -1.61 -3.80
CA ARG A 387 -25.30 -0.47 -3.02
C ARG A 387 -24.58 -0.93 -1.76
N LYS A 388 -23.31 -0.55 -1.65
CA LYS A 388 -22.44 -0.83 -0.52
C LYS A 388 -21.79 0.46 -0.04
N THR A 389 -22.33 0.99 1.05
CA THR A 389 -21.93 2.27 1.63
C THR A 389 -20.78 2.10 2.61
N LYS A 390 -19.79 2.98 2.53
CA LYS A 390 -18.74 3.14 3.55
C LYS A 390 -18.70 4.59 4.04
N ASN A 391 -18.80 4.74 5.36
CA ASN A 391 -18.63 6.01 6.03
C ASN A 391 -17.21 6.11 6.54
N ILE A 392 -16.58 7.25 6.27
CA ILE A 392 -15.19 7.51 6.58
C ILE A 392 -15.13 8.81 7.37
N GLU A 393 -14.65 8.72 8.59
CA GLU A 393 -14.35 9.88 9.40
C GLU A 393 -12.91 10.32 9.13
N VAL A 394 -12.72 11.62 9.02
CA VAL A 394 -11.44 12.29 8.82
C VAL A 394 -11.27 13.39 9.87
N PRO A 395 -10.02 13.79 10.14
CA PRO A 395 -9.68 14.92 11.00
C PRO A 395 -10.42 16.21 10.67
N ALA A 396 -10.51 17.10 11.65
CA ALA A 396 -11.03 18.45 11.46
C ALA A 396 -10.19 19.29 10.49
N SER A 397 -8.90 19.01 10.39
CA SER A 397 -7.95 19.70 9.52
C SER A 397 -8.12 19.38 8.02
N PHE A 398 -8.91 18.35 7.67
CA PHE A 398 -9.12 17.97 6.27
C PHE A 398 -10.08 18.94 5.58
N THR A 399 -9.67 19.48 4.44
CA THR A 399 -10.53 20.32 3.60
C THR A 399 -11.42 19.48 2.68
N LYS A 400 -12.39 20.14 2.03
CA LYS A 400 -13.27 19.51 1.06
C LYS A 400 -12.51 18.95 -0.14
N GLU A 401 -11.50 19.66 -0.63
CA GLU A 401 -10.67 19.27 -1.77
C GLU A 401 -9.94 17.97 -1.47
N ILE A 402 -9.43 17.83 -0.23
CA ILE A 402 -8.78 16.62 0.26
C ILE A 402 -9.77 15.45 0.30
N ALA A 403 -10.97 15.69 0.82
CA ALA A 403 -12.03 14.68 0.85
C ALA A 403 -12.41 14.20 -0.56
N VAL A 404 -12.47 15.08 -1.56
CA VAL A 404 -12.76 14.70 -2.95
C VAL A 404 -11.72 13.72 -3.48
N VAL A 405 -10.42 14.03 -3.31
CA VAL A 405 -9.33 13.17 -3.80
C VAL A 405 -9.37 11.81 -3.10
N LEU A 406 -9.50 11.79 -1.78
CA LEU A 406 -9.59 10.57 -1.00
C LEU A 406 -10.78 9.70 -1.42
N CYS A 407 -11.96 10.30 -1.59
CA CYS A 407 -13.18 9.59 -1.97
C CYS A 407 -13.04 8.91 -3.34
N LYS A 408 -12.48 9.62 -4.32
CA LYS A 408 -12.30 9.08 -5.68
C LYS A 408 -11.31 7.93 -5.73
N ASN A 409 -10.18 8.06 -5.03
CA ASN A 409 -9.17 7.00 -4.97
C ASN A 409 -9.75 5.73 -4.34
N LEU A 410 -10.53 5.87 -3.26
CA LEU A 410 -11.19 4.74 -2.62
C LEU A 410 -12.27 4.10 -3.50
N LEU A 411 -13.11 4.89 -4.16
CA LEU A 411 -14.11 4.34 -5.08
C LEU A 411 -13.46 3.57 -6.24
N GLU A 412 -12.37 4.08 -6.78
CA GLU A 412 -11.66 3.40 -7.87
C GLU A 412 -11.00 2.10 -7.42
N LEU A 413 -10.48 2.06 -6.18
CA LEU A 413 -9.86 0.86 -5.60
C LEU A 413 -10.89 -0.21 -5.22
N HIS A 414 -12.06 0.20 -4.74
CA HIS A 414 -13.08 -0.68 -4.18
C HIS A 414 -14.24 -0.97 -5.15
N LYS A 415 -14.13 -0.56 -6.42
CA LYS A 415 -15.20 -0.78 -7.41
C LYS A 415 -15.41 -2.25 -7.81
N GLU A 416 -14.40 -3.11 -7.66
CA GLU A 416 -14.47 -4.54 -8.02
C GLU A 416 -14.05 -5.45 -6.84
N PRO A 417 -14.52 -6.72 -6.80
CA PRO A 417 -14.12 -7.67 -5.78
C PRO A 417 -12.61 -7.90 -5.75
N ARG A 418 -12.05 -8.01 -4.55
CA ARG A 418 -10.64 -8.31 -4.39
C ARG A 418 -10.37 -9.78 -4.68
N VAL A 419 -9.34 -10.06 -5.48
CA VAL A 419 -8.87 -11.42 -5.76
C VAL A 419 -7.62 -11.70 -4.94
N LEU A 420 -7.70 -12.70 -4.07
CA LEU A 420 -6.61 -13.21 -3.24
C LEU A 420 -6.12 -14.51 -3.84
N ILE A 421 -4.83 -14.60 -4.16
CA ILE A 421 -4.24 -15.79 -4.78
C ILE A 421 -3.06 -16.24 -3.94
N THR A 422 -2.99 -17.53 -3.61
CA THR A 422 -1.81 -18.12 -2.96
C THR A 422 -1.27 -19.25 -3.82
N ILE A 423 0.00 -19.16 -4.21
CA ILE A 423 0.72 -20.22 -4.93
C ILE A 423 1.65 -20.89 -3.92
N LYS A 424 1.46 -22.18 -3.63
CA LYS A 424 2.19 -22.86 -2.55
C LYS A 424 3.57 -23.40 -2.93
N ASN A 425 3.80 -23.63 -4.22
CA ASN A 425 4.92 -24.40 -4.73
C ASN A 425 5.60 -23.72 -5.94
N ALA A 426 5.81 -22.41 -5.86
CA ALA A 426 6.52 -21.68 -6.90
C ALA A 426 8.03 -22.04 -6.91
N PRO A 427 8.72 -21.88 -8.06
CA PRO A 427 10.17 -22.07 -8.16
C PRO A 427 10.95 -21.28 -7.10
N TYR A 428 12.02 -21.86 -6.57
CA TYR A 428 12.89 -21.16 -5.62
C TYR A 428 13.78 -20.16 -6.35
N ARG A 429 13.41 -18.88 -6.34
CA ARG A 429 14.16 -17.76 -6.91
C ARG A 429 13.75 -16.45 -6.23
N TYR A 430 14.48 -15.37 -6.49
CA TYR A 430 14.06 -14.04 -6.07
C TYR A 430 12.74 -13.62 -6.77
N TYR A 431 11.78 -13.14 -5.99
CA TYR A 431 10.54 -12.53 -6.48
C TYR A 431 10.50 -11.06 -6.07
N GLU A 432 10.25 -10.20 -7.05
CA GLU A 432 10.10 -8.76 -6.83
C GLU A 432 8.65 -8.43 -6.44
N PHE A 433 8.44 -7.49 -5.51
CA PHE A 433 7.10 -7.04 -5.11
C PHE A 433 6.51 -6.07 -6.14
N GLY A 434 5.27 -6.32 -6.56
CA GLY A 434 4.58 -5.58 -7.62
C GLY A 434 3.44 -6.40 -8.20
N ASP A 435 2.84 -5.88 -9.26
CA ASP A 435 1.70 -6.53 -9.91
C ASP A 435 2.16 -7.69 -10.80
N TYR A 436 1.43 -8.80 -10.75
CA TYR A 436 1.63 -9.96 -11.61
C TYR A 436 0.34 -10.31 -12.33
N ASN A 437 0.48 -10.77 -13.57
CA ASN A 437 -0.65 -11.26 -14.35
C ASN A 437 -0.80 -12.77 -14.17
N ILE A 438 -1.81 -13.21 -13.42
CA ILE A 438 -2.08 -14.63 -13.19
C ILE A 438 -3.17 -15.09 -14.17
N ALA A 439 -2.75 -15.79 -15.21
CA ALA A 439 -3.63 -16.33 -16.24
C ALA A 439 -4.08 -17.74 -15.89
N PHE A 440 -5.39 -17.93 -15.81
CA PHE A 440 -6.02 -19.21 -15.53
C PHE A 440 -6.10 -20.08 -16.79
N PRO A 441 -6.18 -21.42 -16.65
CA PRO A 441 -6.26 -22.30 -17.79
C PRO A 441 -7.47 -21.97 -18.64
N GLN A 442 -7.33 -22.14 -19.96
CA GLN A 442 -8.44 -21.91 -20.88
C GLN A 442 -9.59 -22.87 -20.54
N LYS A 443 -10.75 -22.29 -20.25
CA LYS A 443 -12.01 -23.03 -20.05
C LYS A 443 -13.14 -22.25 -20.72
N SER A 444 -14.32 -22.85 -20.72
CA SER A 444 -15.53 -22.22 -21.21
C SER A 444 -16.04 -21.21 -20.17
N TYR A 445 -15.74 -19.92 -20.39
CA TYR A 445 -16.18 -18.81 -19.54
C TYR A 445 -17.14 -17.90 -20.30
N TYR A 446 -17.96 -17.17 -19.55
CA TYR A 446 -18.72 -16.04 -20.10
C TYR A 446 -17.81 -14.82 -20.21
N GLU A 447 -17.74 -14.24 -21.40
CA GLU A 447 -17.10 -12.97 -21.71
C GLU A 447 -18.20 -11.96 -22.04
N THR A 448 -18.19 -10.79 -21.40
CA THR A 448 -19.02 -9.68 -21.86
C THR A 448 -18.41 -9.07 -23.13
N ILE A 449 -19.18 -9.03 -24.21
CA ILE A 449 -18.80 -8.30 -25.44
C ILE A 449 -19.03 -6.80 -25.23
N ASP A 450 -20.16 -6.45 -24.63
CA ASP A 450 -20.56 -5.06 -24.36
C ASP A 450 -21.48 -5.02 -23.14
N ASP A 451 -21.17 -4.16 -22.18
CA ASP A 451 -22.06 -3.86 -21.04
C ASP A 451 -23.20 -2.91 -21.46
N LEU A 452 -23.17 -2.37 -22.69
CA LEU A 452 -24.21 -1.53 -23.31
C LEU A 452 -24.40 -0.17 -22.62
N ASP A 453 -23.35 0.29 -21.95
CA ASP A 453 -23.26 1.60 -21.28
C ASP A 453 -23.11 2.79 -22.25
N SER A 454 -22.85 2.50 -23.52
CA SER A 454 -22.63 3.50 -24.58
C SER A 454 -23.22 3.02 -25.90
N LEU A 455 -23.72 3.96 -26.72
CA LEU A 455 -24.11 3.72 -28.11
C LEU A 455 -22.91 3.78 -29.07
N SER A 456 -21.70 4.00 -28.56
CA SER A 456 -20.49 4.07 -29.39
C SER A 456 -20.33 2.81 -30.23
N SER A 457 -20.06 2.97 -31.52
CA SER A 457 -19.93 1.90 -32.51
C SER A 457 -21.21 1.11 -32.82
N TRP A 458 -22.34 1.51 -32.26
CA TRP A 458 -23.66 1.04 -32.66
C TRP A 458 -24.29 1.98 -33.69
N SER A 459 -25.00 1.41 -34.66
CA SER A 459 -25.63 2.18 -35.73
C SER A 459 -26.94 1.55 -36.17
N SER A 460 -27.92 2.40 -36.48
CA SER A 460 -29.16 2.02 -37.14
C SER A 460 -29.04 2.25 -38.65
N SER A 461 -29.57 1.35 -39.47
CA SER A 461 -29.67 1.54 -40.92
C SER A 461 -30.68 2.61 -41.31
N ASP A 462 -31.65 2.91 -40.43
CA ASP A 462 -32.67 3.94 -40.64
C ASP A 462 -33.07 4.55 -39.28
N SER A 463 -32.51 5.72 -38.97
CA SER A 463 -32.79 6.42 -37.71
C SER A 463 -34.17 7.08 -37.65
N SER A 464 -34.90 7.15 -38.78
CA SER A 464 -36.27 7.69 -38.81
C SER A 464 -37.31 6.67 -38.33
N LYS A 465 -36.99 5.37 -38.48
CA LYS A 465 -37.84 4.25 -38.05
C LYS A 465 -37.39 3.59 -36.76
N LEU A 466 -36.13 3.80 -36.37
CA LEU A 466 -35.55 3.30 -35.13
C LEU A 466 -34.71 4.41 -34.47
N HIS A 467 -35.28 5.02 -33.43
CA HIS A 467 -34.55 5.96 -32.58
C HIS A 467 -33.88 5.21 -31.43
N THR A 468 -32.63 5.54 -31.13
CA THR A 468 -31.86 4.86 -30.08
C THR A 468 -31.32 5.86 -29.06
N GLU A 469 -31.56 5.59 -27.79
CA GLU A 469 -31.03 6.38 -26.68
C GLU A 469 -30.50 5.47 -25.56
N LEU A 470 -29.72 6.05 -24.64
CA LEU A 470 -29.28 5.34 -23.44
C LEU A 470 -30.23 5.66 -22.29
N THR A 471 -30.58 4.65 -21.52
CA THR A 471 -31.43 4.82 -20.33
C THR A 471 -30.90 4.01 -19.15
N ASN A 472 -31.28 4.44 -17.95
CA ASN A 472 -31.08 3.72 -16.70
C ASN A 472 -32.41 3.36 -16.01
N ASP A 473 -33.55 3.49 -16.72
CA ASP A 473 -34.89 3.23 -16.18
C ASP A 473 -35.10 1.75 -15.82
N THR A 474 -34.52 0.84 -16.62
CA THR A 474 -34.58 -0.61 -16.42
C THR A 474 -33.23 -1.21 -16.81
N LEU A 475 -32.64 -2.08 -15.98
CA LEU A 475 -31.29 -2.61 -16.20
C LEU A 475 -31.17 -4.06 -15.71
N ILE A 476 -30.31 -4.84 -16.38
CA ILE A 476 -29.79 -6.14 -15.97
C ILE A 476 -28.29 -6.02 -15.61
N SER A 477 -27.54 -5.16 -16.29
CA SER A 477 -26.13 -4.90 -15.99
C SER A 477 -25.65 -3.53 -16.43
N GLY A 478 -24.38 -3.23 -16.17
CA GLY A 478 -23.79 -1.95 -16.56
C GLY A 478 -24.38 -0.76 -15.81
N SER A 479 -24.09 0.44 -16.30
CA SER A 479 -24.67 1.71 -15.88
C SER A 479 -25.85 2.16 -16.73
N LYS A 480 -25.96 1.71 -17.99
CA LYS A 480 -27.07 2.04 -18.89
C LYS A 480 -27.39 0.83 -19.77
N CYS A 481 -28.56 0.86 -20.38
CA CYS A 481 -28.92 -0.07 -21.45
C CYS A 481 -29.34 0.71 -22.69
N HIS A 482 -29.43 0.01 -23.82
CA HIS A 482 -29.88 0.61 -25.07
C HIS A 482 -31.40 0.58 -25.13
N LYS A 483 -32.01 1.75 -25.30
CA LYS A 483 -33.44 1.92 -25.53
C LYS A 483 -33.68 2.15 -27.02
N LEU A 484 -34.40 1.23 -27.63
CA LEU A 484 -34.73 1.15 -29.04
C LEU A 484 -36.21 1.50 -29.21
N ILE A 485 -36.50 2.64 -29.83
CA ILE A 485 -37.86 3.17 -30.02
C ILE A 485 -38.25 3.01 -31.49
N PHE A 486 -39.25 2.18 -31.76
CA PHE A 486 -39.69 1.85 -33.11
C PHE A 486 -40.83 2.77 -33.57
N SER A 487 -40.78 3.13 -34.86
CA SER A 487 -41.81 3.88 -35.58
C SER A 487 -41.94 3.31 -36.99
N GLY A 488 -42.80 2.31 -37.17
CA GLY A 488 -42.99 1.58 -38.44
C GLY A 488 -41.72 0.87 -38.91
N ALA A 489 -40.98 0.24 -38.00
CA ALA A 489 -39.71 -0.40 -38.31
C ALA A 489 -39.90 -1.71 -39.09
N ASP A 490 -39.57 -1.65 -40.37
CA ASP A 490 -39.48 -2.81 -41.25
C ASP A 490 -38.14 -2.86 -41.99
N HIS A 491 -37.51 -4.03 -41.95
CA HIS A 491 -36.15 -4.32 -42.42
C HIS A 491 -35.08 -3.34 -41.90
N VAL A 492 -35.26 -2.81 -40.69
CA VAL A 492 -34.28 -1.92 -40.04
C VAL A 492 -33.23 -2.74 -39.32
N VAL A 493 -31.96 -2.40 -39.50
CA VAL A 493 -30.82 -3.09 -38.90
C VAL A 493 -30.20 -2.22 -37.82
N TYR A 494 -30.00 -2.77 -36.62
CA TYR A 494 -29.26 -2.14 -35.53
C TYR A 494 -28.04 -2.97 -35.16
N LYS A 495 -26.84 -2.43 -35.32
CA LYS A 495 -25.63 -3.26 -35.37
C LYS A 495 -24.39 -2.61 -34.80
N LYS A 496 -23.45 -3.47 -34.41
CA LYS A 496 -22.08 -3.15 -34.03
C LYS A 496 -21.08 -4.00 -34.81
N ILE A 497 -20.05 -3.34 -35.34
CA ILE A 497 -18.89 -4.01 -35.94
C ILE A 497 -17.91 -4.33 -34.81
N PHE A 498 -17.50 -5.59 -34.71
CA PHE A 498 -16.70 -6.09 -33.59
C PHE A 498 -15.33 -6.63 -34.05
N ASN A 499 -15.34 -7.43 -35.12
CA ASN A 499 -14.16 -7.94 -35.79
C ASN A 499 -13.15 -8.72 -34.91
N GLU A 500 -13.62 -9.47 -33.90
CA GLU A 500 -12.77 -10.22 -32.97
C GLU A 500 -12.74 -11.73 -33.24
N ARG A 501 -11.59 -12.35 -32.94
CA ARG A 501 -11.43 -13.81 -32.94
C ARG A 501 -11.86 -14.38 -31.59
N LYS A 502 -12.74 -15.39 -31.59
CA LYS A 502 -13.17 -16.11 -30.40
C LYS A 502 -12.89 -17.61 -30.57
N ASN A 503 -12.18 -18.20 -29.61
CA ASN A 503 -11.88 -19.63 -29.64
C ASN A 503 -13.00 -20.42 -28.96
N GLY A 504 -13.50 -21.47 -29.60
CA GLY A 504 -14.49 -22.37 -28.99
C GLY A 504 -15.77 -21.65 -28.55
N LEU A 505 -16.29 -20.75 -29.38
CA LEU A 505 -17.54 -20.04 -29.15
C LEU A 505 -18.71 -21.05 -29.12
N THR A 506 -19.50 -21.01 -28.07
CA THR A 506 -20.56 -22.01 -27.80
C THR A 506 -21.93 -21.38 -27.63
N ASP A 507 -22.01 -20.26 -26.91
CA ASP A 507 -23.28 -19.59 -26.63
C ASP A 507 -23.15 -18.07 -26.81
N ILE A 508 -24.26 -17.44 -27.19
CA ILE A 508 -24.50 -16.00 -27.03
C ILE A 508 -25.67 -15.83 -26.07
N HIS A 509 -25.60 -14.80 -25.24
CA HIS A 509 -26.63 -14.46 -24.29
C HIS A 509 -26.80 -12.95 -24.21
N PHE A 510 -28.05 -12.50 -24.15
CA PHE A 510 -28.42 -11.12 -23.90
C PHE A 510 -29.83 -11.07 -23.31
N TYR A 511 -30.27 -9.89 -22.91
CA TYR A 511 -31.61 -9.65 -22.40
C TYR A 511 -32.35 -8.64 -23.26
N LEU A 512 -33.64 -8.90 -23.47
CA LEU A 512 -34.58 -7.97 -24.08
C LEU A 512 -35.70 -7.66 -23.10
N TYR A 513 -36.14 -6.41 -23.05
CA TYR A 513 -37.37 -6.01 -22.38
C TYR A 513 -38.20 -5.21 -23.37
N ALA A 514 -39.50 -5.41 -23.40
CA ALA A 514 -40.38 -4.67 -24.29
C ALA A 514 -41.55 -4.04 -23.54
N SER A 515 -41.94 -2.85 -23.98
CA SER A 515 -43.10 -2.13 -23.43
C SER A 515 -44.44 -2.70 -23.88
N VAL A 516 -44.46 -3.52 -24.93
CA VAL A 516 -45.66 -4.13 -25.51
C VAL A 516 -45.35 -5.58 -25.85
N LYS A 517 -46.28 -6.46 -25.51
CA LYS A 517 -46.21 -7.88 -25.91
C LYS A 517 -46.54 -7.99 -27.39
N ASP A 518 -45.76 -8.78 -28.12
CA ASP A 518 -46.06 -9.02 -29.53
C ASP A 518 -47.33 -9.88 -29.69
N ASN A 519 -48.16 -9.52 -30.66
CA ASN A 519 -49.39 -10.22 -30.97
C ASN A 519 -49.23 -10.99 -32.29
N PHE A 520 -48.63 -12.17 -32.20
CA PHE A 520 -48.37 -13.06 -33.34
C PHE A 520 -49.62 -13.47 -34.15
N ILE A 521 -50.82 -13.29 -33.60
CA ILE A 521 -52.08 -13.56 -34.32
C ILE A 521 -52.43 -12.41 -35.27
N LEU A 522 -52.15 -11.16 -34.88
CA LEU A 522 -52.44 -9.97 -35.67
C LEU A 522 -51.25 -9.48 -36.51
N ASN A 523 -50.03 -9.91 -36.16
CA ASN A 523 -48.80 -9.57 -36.85
C ASN A 523 -47.91 -10.82 -37.04
N PRO A 524 -48.29 -11.75 -37.93
CA PRO A 524 -47.57 -13.01 -38.13
C PRO A 524 -46.15 -12.83 -38.73
N ASP A 525 -45.91 -11.68 -39.38
CA ASP A 525 -44.64 -11.36 -40.04
C ASP A 525 -43.70 -10.53 -39.14
N GLY A 526 -44.12 -10.16 -37.94
CA GLY A 526 -43.34 -9.41 -36.96
C GLY A 526 -42.24 -10.27 -36.34
N MET A 527 -40.96 -9.88 -36.52
CA MET A 527 -39.83 -10.61 -35.95
C MET A 527 -38.68 -9.69 -35.51
N VAL A 528 -38.15 -9.98 -34.33
CA VAL A 528 -36.84 -9.49 -33.87
C VAL A 528 -35.81 -10.60 -34.11
N LEU A 529 -34.97 -10.43 -35.13
CA LEU A 529 -33.93 -11.39 -35.49
C LEU A 529 -32.59 -10.88 -34.97
N PHE A 530 -31.97 -11.59 -34.03
CA PHE A 530 -30.58 -11.33 -33.68
C PHE A 530 -29.67 -12.10 -34.65
N TYR A 531 -28.64 -11.44 -35.18
CA TYR A 531 -27.74 -12.02 -36.16
C TYR A 531 -26.27 -11.83 -35.80
N ILE A 532 -25.44 -12.71 -36.37
CA ILE A 532 -23.98 -12.67 -36.32
C ILE A 532 -23.46 -12.84 -37.75
N ILE A 533 -22.51 -12.00 -38.16
CA ILE A 533 -21.70 -12.25 -39.36
C ILE A 533 -20.36 -12.83 -38.93
N ASP A 534 -20.00 -13.98 -39.47
CA ASP A 534 -18.73 -14.64 -39.16
C ASP A 534 -17.56 -14.14 -40.03
N GLY A 535 -16.36 -14.66 -39.76
CA GLY A 535 -15.14 -14.31 -40.50
C GLY A 535 -15.13 -14.71 -41.98
N GLU A 536 -16.04 -15.56 -42.43
CA GLU A 536 -16.22 -15.94 -43.83
C GLU A 536 -17.28 -15.08 -44.52
N GLY A 537 -17.92 -14.17 -43.78
CA GLY A 537 -18.99 -13.30 -44.27
C GLY A 537 -20.36 -13.97 -44.28
N GLN A 538 -20.52 -15.13 -43.64
CA GLN A 538 -21.81 -15.80 -43.53
C GLN A 538 -22.64 -15.19 -42.39
N THR A 539 -23.90 -14.87 -42.70
CA THR A 539 -24.88 -14.41 -41.71
C THR A 539 -25.60 -15.59 -41.10
N HIS A 540 -25.58 -15.65 -39.77
CA HIS A 540 -26.36 -16.58 -38.96
C HIS A 540 -27.39 -15.78 -38.18
N GLU A 541 -28.63 -16.24 -38.10
CA GLU A 541 -29.71 -15.51 -37.42
C GLU A 541 -30.57 -16.43 -36.55
N LYS A 542 -31.14 -15.85 -35.49
CA LYS A 542 -32.13 -16.49 -34.63
C LYS A 542 -33.21 -15.49 -34.24
N SER A 543 -34.47 -15.94 -34.31
CA SER A 543 -35.62 -15.15 -33.87
C SER A 543 -35.79 -15.20 -32.35
N PHE A 544 -36.09 -14.05 -31.77
CA PHE A 544 -36.41 -13.87 -30.36
C PHE A 544 -37.78 -13.18 -30.23
N PRO A 545 -38.88 -13.97 -30.16
CA PRO A 545 -40.21 -13.41 -30.02
C PRO A 545 -40.37 -12.64 -28.70
N ILE A 546 -41.07 -11.49 -28.73
CA ILE A 546 -41.42 -10.73 -27.52
C ILE A 546 -42.68 -11.35 -26.91
N GLU A 547 -42.50 -12.44 -26.17
CA GLU A 547 -43.62 -13.24 -25.63
C GLU A 547 -44.32 -12.62 -24.42
N GLN A 548 -43.65 -11.69 -23.73
CA GLN A 548 -44.10 -11.05 -22.49
C GLN A 548 -43.77 -9.56 -22.51
N GLU A 549 -44.65 -8.73 -21.93
CA GLU A 549 -44.41 -7.30 -21.75
C GLU A 549 -43.92 -7.00 -20.34
N ALA A 550 -43.20 -5.89 -20.19
CA ALA A 550 -42.74 -5.35 -18.93
C ALA A 550 -41.86 -6.29 -18.06
N ILE A 551 -41.20 -7.27 -18.68
CA ILE A 551 -40.30 -8.23 -18.02
C ILE A 551 -39.05 -8.43 -18.88
N TRP A 552 -37.88 -8.57 -18.26
CA TRP A 552 -36.65 -8.95 -18.94
C TRP A 552 -36.67 -10.41 -19.37
N ILE A 553 -36.53 -10.65 -20.67
CA ILE A 553 -36.52 -11.97 -21.30
C ILE A 553 -35.06 -12.36 -21.59
N PRO A 554 -34.54 -13.43 -20.97
CA PRO A 554 -33.23 -13.96 -21.33
C PRO A 554 -33.27 -14.59 -22.72
N CYS A 555 -32.31 -14.22 -23.57
CA CYS A 555 -32.23 -14.64 -24.96
C CYS A 555 -30.98 -15.50 -25.22
N PRO A 556 -30.97 -16.78 -24.78
CA PRO A 556 -29.85 -17.67 -25.04
C PRO A 556 -29.85 -18.20 -26.48
N TRP A 557 -28.68 -18.24 -27.10
CA TRP A 557 -28.44 -18.87 -28.39
C TRP A 557 -27.22 -19.78 -28.34
N ASN A 558 -27.47 -21.09 -28.38
CA ASN A 558 -26.40 -22.06 -28.61
C ASN A 558 -25.98 -22.02 -30.09
N ILE A 559 -24.73 -21.66 -30.32
CA ILE A 559 -24.09 -21.51 -31.63
C ILE A 559 -22.89 -22.45 -31.80
N ALA A 560 -22.70 -23.41 -30.89
CA ALA A 560 -21.56 -24.32 -30.92
C ALA A 560 -21.45 -25.10 -32.24
N SER A 561 -22.58 -25.48 -32.84
CA SER A 561 -22.64 -26.18 -34.12
C SER A 561 -22.19 -25.32 -35.31
N LEU A 562 -22.31 -23.99 -35.20
CA LEU A 562 -21.92 -23.05 -36.25
C LEU A 562 -20.39 -22.91 -36.37
N LYS A 563 -19.64 -23.34 -35.33
CA LYS A 563 -18.16 -23.34 -35.31
C LYS A 563 -17.54 -21.98 -35.68
N ILE A 564 -18.21 -20.89 -35.30
CA ILE A 564 -17.77 -19.51 -35.56
C ILE A 564 -16.44 -19.26 -34.83
N LYS A 565 -15.40 -18.91 -35.58
CA LYS A 565 -14.06 -18.59 -35.06
C LYS A 565 -13.79 -17.09 -34.92
N ARG A 566 -14.56 -16.27 -35.64
CA ARG A 566 -14.44 -14.82 -35.66
C ARG A 566 -15.83 -14.21 -35.76
N ILE A 567 -16.12 -13.22 -34.92
CA ILE A 567 -17.34 -12.42 -34.97
C ILE A 567 -16.96 -11.11 -35.67
N VAL A 568 -17.49 -10.88 -36.87
CA VAL A 568 -17.25 -9.65 -37.63
C VAL A 568 -18.25 -8.58 -37.22
N GLU A 569 -19.52 -8.95 -37.22
CA GLU A 569 -20.65 -8.06 -36.93
C GLU A 569 -21.69 -8.80 -36.09
N ILE A 570 -22.37 -8.06 -35.23
CA ILE A 570 -23.54 -8.52 -34.49
C ILE A 570 -24.61 -7.44 -34.54
N GLY A 571 -25.88 -7.85 -34.46
CA GLY A 571 -26.95 -6.89 -34.40
C GLY A 571 -28.32 -7.52 -34.43
N PHE A 572 -29.31 -6.66 -34.64
CA PHE A 572 -30.71 -7.01 -34.81
C PHE A 572 -31.17 -6.61 -36.21
N ILE A 573 -32.02 -7.45 -36.79
CA ILE A 573 -32.84 -7.15 -37.96
C ILE A 573 -34.29 -7.13 -37.47
N PHE A 574 -34.94 -6.00 -37.60
CA PHE A 574 -36.34 -5.80 -37.22
C PHE A 574 -37.21 -5.88 -38.46
N LYS A 575 -38.14 -6.85 -38.51
CA LYS A 575 -39.09 -7.05 -39.61
C LYS A 575 -40.50 -6.82 -39.08
N ASN A 576 -41.25 -5.91 -39.70
CA ASN A 576 -42.63 -5.56 -39.33
C ASN A 576 -42.87 -5.48 -37.80
N VAL A 577 -41.96 -4.85 -37.04
CA VAL A 577 -42.09 -4.75 -35.57
C VAL A 577 -43.12 -3.66 -35.24
N PRO A 578 -44.08 -3.90 -34.32
CA PRO A 578 -45.04 -2.87 -33.92
C PRO A 578 -44.34 -1.68 -33.26
N ASP A 579 -44.98 -0.51 -33.26
CA ASP A 579 -44.49 0.66 -32.54
C ASP A 579 -44.42 0.34 -31.04
N CYS A 580 -43.20 0.15 -30.54
CA CYS A 580 -42.93 -0.19 -29.16
C CYS A 580 -41.54 0.32 -28.74
N VAL A 581 -41.26 0.19 -27.45
CA VAL A 581 -39.93 0.44 -26.88
C VAL A 581 -39.34 -0.90 -26.48
N LEU A 582 -38.17 -1.22 -27.03
CA LEU A 582 -37.38 -2.37 -26.65
C LEU A 582 -36.10 -1.91 -25.94
N TYR A 583 -35.72 -2.62 -24.90
CA TYR A 583 -34.49 -2.39 -24.15
C TYR A 583 -33.58 -3.59 -24.34
N PHE A 584 -32.30 -3.34 -24.59
CA PHE A 584 -31.27 -4.34 -24.85
C PHE A 584 -30.14 -4.18 -23.84
N ASP A 585 -29.82 -5.27 -23.14
CA ASP A 585 -28.84 -5.28 -22.05
C ASP A 585 -28.03 -6.60 -22.00
N GLN A 586 -26.83 -6.52 -21.41
CA GLN A 586 -25.93 -7.61 -21.06
C GLN A 586 -25.54 -8.55 -22.21
N LEU A 587 -24.87 -8.05 -23.23
CA LEU A 587 -24.40 -8.89 -24.32
C LEU A 587 -23.15 -9.68 -23.93
N ARG A 588 -23.31 -11.00 -23.79
CA ARG A 588 -22.26 -11.94 -23.39
C ARG A 588 -22.13 -13.10 -24.34
N VAL A 589 -20.94 -13.65 -24.42
CA VAL A 589 -20.66 -14.90 -25.14
C VAL A 589 -19.96 -15.89 -24.26
N ARG A 590 -20.11 -17.17 -24.59
CA ARG A 590 -19.38 -18.25 -23.94
C ARG A 590 -18.33 -18.80 -24.89
N SER A 591 -17.06 -18.61 -24.55
CA SER A 591 -15.91 -19.07 -25.34
C SER A 591 -14.85 -19.74 -24.48
N ASN A 592 -14.00 -20.52 -25.14
CA ASN A 592 -12.80 -21.09 -24.54
C ASN A 592 -11.72 -20.00 -24.44
N THR A 593 -11.67 -19.35 -23.28
CA THR A 593 -10.74 -18.25 -22.99
C THR A 593 -10.05 -18.46 -21.65
N SER A 594 -9.01 -17.67 -21.38
CA SER A 594 -8.32 -17.61 -20.10
C SER A 594 -8.70 -16.34 -19.36
N VAL A 595 -9.17 -16.47 -18.12
CA VAL A 595 -9.30 -15.32 -17.23
C VAL A 595 -7.93 -14.94 -16.71
N THR A 596 -7.56 -13.66 -16.82
CA THR A 596 -6.30 -13.15 -16.24
C THR A 596 -6.64 -12.16 -15.14
N HIS A 597 -6.05 -12.35 -13.97
CA HIS A 597 -6.14 -11.41 -12.86
C HIS A 597 -4.79 -10.72 -12.67
N THR A 598 -4.79 -9.39 -12.67
CA THR A 598 -3.63 -8.58 -12.28
C THR A 598 -3.72 -8.38 -10.77
N VAL A 599 -2.76 -8.95 -10.02
CA VAL A 599 -2.77 -8.92 -8.56
C VAL A 599 -1.37 -8.60 -8.00
N PRO A 600 -1.27 -7.76 -6.96
CA PRO A 600 0.01 -7.45 -6.34
C PRO A 600 0.52 -8.61 -5.51
N LEU A 601 1.81 -8.94 -5.65
CA LEU A 601 2.52 -9.80 -4.71
C LEU A 601 2.72 -9.04 -3.40
N VAL A 602 2.29 -9.62 -2.28
CA VAL A 602 2.35 -8.97 -0.96
C VAL A 602 3.24 -9.69 0.03
N GLU A 603 3.45 -10.99 -0.16
CA GLU A 603 4.29 -11.82 0.71
C GLU A 603 4.92 -12.98 -0.06
N VAL A 604 6.18 -13.27 0.28
CA VAL A 604 6.93 -14.42 -0.20
C VAL A 604 7.51 -15.17 0.99
N GLU A 605 7.20 -16.46 1.06
CA GLU A 605 7.82 -17.38 2.00
C GLU A 605 8.80 -18.29 1.24
N TYR A 606 10.08 -18.13 1.50
CA TYR A 606 11.18 -18.91 0.93
C TYR A 606 11.41 -20.17 1.75
N GLY A 607 11.06 -21.33 1.19
CA GLY A 607 11.24 -22.65 1.80
C GLY A 607 12.44 -23.38 1.19
N ASN A 608 13.38 -23.76 2.03
CA ASN A 608 14.50 -24.64 1.68
C ASN A 608 14.49 -25.83 2.63
N ALA A 609 13.89 -26.95 2.23
CA ALA A 609 13.87 -28.20 2.97
C ALA A 609 14.81 -29.23 2.29
N PRO A 610 15.27 -30.29 3.00
CA PRO A 610 16.20 -31.28 2.44
C PRO A 610 15.74 -31.91 1.12
N THR A 611 14.42 -32.07 0.98
CA THR A 611 13.79 -32.76 -0.15
C THR A 611 13.20 -31.79 -1.18
N LYS A 612 13.05 -30.50 -0.87
CA LYS A 612 12.36 -29.54 -1.74
C LYS A 612 12.76 -28.10 -1.44
N LYS A 613 13.08 -27.35 -2.49
CA LYS A 613 13.19 -25.89 -2.48
C LYS A 613 12.00 -25.30 -3.23
N ASN A 614 11.27 -24.39 -2.60
CA ASN A 614 10.12 -23.73 -3.20
C ASN A 614 9.88 -22.36 -2.55
N CYS A 615 9.08 -21.55 -3.22
CA CYS A 615 8.49 -20.35 -2.64
C CYS A 615 6.98 -20.52 -2.51
N LYS A 616 6.42 -20.01 -1.43
CA LYS A 616 4.98 -19.73 -1.34
C LYS A 616 4.78 -18.24 -1.59
N LEU A 617 3.96 -17.92 -2.57
CA LEU A 617 3.65 -16.56 -3.00
C LEU A 617 2.22 -16.22 -2.60
N THR A 618 2.03 -15.10 -1.92
CA THR A 618 0.71 -14.60 -1.54
C THR A 618 0.44 -13.29 -2.27
N PHE A 619 -0.67 -13.24 -2.99
CA PHE A 619 -1.11 -12.09 -3.78
C PHE A 619 -2.45 -11.54 -3.27
N GLY A 620 -2.64 -10.24 -3.46
CA GLY A 620 -3.80 -9.51 -2.99
C GLY A 620 -3.70 -9.24 -1.49
N GLY A 621 -3.39 -8.00 -1.11
CA GLY A 621 -3.23 -7.58 0.27
C GLY A 621 -4.52 -7.01 0.89
N LYS A 622 -4.50 -6.86 2.22
CA LYS A 622 -5.37 -5.89 2.91
C LYS A 622 -4.74 -4.51 2.77
N GLN A 623 -5.48 -3.54 2.24
CA GLN A 623 -5.12 -2.14 2.48
C GLN A 623 -5.70 -1.70 3.81
N THR A 624 -4.94 -0.85 4.49
CA THR A 624 -5.13 -0.44 5.87
C THR A 624 -5.61 1.00 5.98
N LEU A 625 -5.95 1.68 4.89
CA LEU A 625 -6.39 3.08 4.91
C LEU A 625 -7.49 3.36 5.96
N GLU A 626 -8.40 2.41 6.19
CA GLU A 626 -9.39 2.50 7.28
C GLU A 626 -8.78 2.41 8.68
N GLN A 627 -7.79 1.54 8.85
CA GLN A 627 -6.99 1.44 10.07
C GLN A 627 -6.14 2.70 10.28
N TYR A 628 -5.61 3.31 9.21
CA TYR A 628 -4.96 4.61 9.26
C TYR A 628 -5.92 5.68 9.76
N LEU A 629 -7.08 5.86 9.12
CA LEU A 629 -8.04 6.90 9.51
C LEU A 629 -8.55 6.67 10.94
N SER A 630 -8.83 5.42 11.31
CA SER A 630 -9.19 5.06 12.69
C SER A 630 -8.06 5.35 13.68
N GLY A 631 -6.81 5.03 13.34
CA GLY A 631 -5.63 5.31 14.16
C GLY A 631 -5.36 6.80 14.32
N TYR A 632 -5.50 7.57 13.24
CA TYR A 632 -5.28 9.01 13.25
C TYR A 632 -6.38 9.74 14.03
N LEU A 633 -7.64 9.32 13.88
CA LEU A 633 -8.74 9.82 14.71
C LEU A 633 -8.55 9.48 16.18
N SER A 634 -8.09 8.26 16.50
CA SER A 634 -7.79 7.86 17.87
C SER A 634 -6.68 8.71 18.49
N GLN A 635 -5.66 9.09 17.71
CA GLN A 635 -4.62 10.02 18.16
C GLN A 635 -5.18 11.42 18.43
N ILE A 636 -5.98 11.98 17.52
CA ILE A 636 -6.63 13.28 17.73
C ILE A 636 -7.52 13.26 18.97
N GLU A 637 -8.27 12.17 19.19
CA GLU A 637 -9.10 12.00 20.37
C GLU A 637 -8.27 11.87 21.66
N THR A 638 -7.15 11.15 21.60
CA THR A 638 -6.23 11.03 22.74
C THR A 638 -5.65 12.40 23.09
N LEU A 639 -5.26 13.20 22.09
CA LEU A 639 -4.76 14.56 22.30
C LEU A 639 -5.83 15.49 22.86
N ARG A 640 -7.07 15.40 22.36
CA ARG A 640 -8.20 16.16 22.90
C ARG A 640 -8.57 15.75 24.31
N TYR A 641 -8.51 14.45 24.62
CA TYR A 641 -8.77 13.94 25.96
C TYR A 641 -7.72 14.43 26.94
N ILE A 642 -6.44 14.41 26.55
CA ILE A 642 -5.34 14.97 27.34
C ILE A 642 -5.56 16.48 27.57
N ALA A 643 -5.99 17.23 26.55
CA ALA A 643 -6.29 18.67 26.65
C ALA A 643 -7.62 19.03 27.35
N ARG A 644 -8.46 18.05 27.73
CA ARG A 644 -9.77 18.28 28.37
C ARG A 644 -9.89 17.73 29.80
N ASN A 645 -9.08 16.75 30.17
CA ASN A 645 -9.14 16.06 31.47
C ASN A 645 -7.89 16.25 32.32
N ARG A 646 -7.14 17.31 32.04
CA ARG A 646 -6.19 17.98 32.92
C ARG A 646 -6.49 19.47 32.86
#